data_AF-A0A3N4KXV5-F1
#
_entry.id   AF-A0A3N4KXV5-F1
#
_cell.length_a   1.000
_cell.length_b   1.000
_cell.length_c   1.000
_cell.angle_alpha   90.00
_cell.angle_beta   90.00
_cell.angle_gamma   90.00
#
_symmetry.space_group_name_H-M   'P 1'
#
loop_
_entity.id
_entity.type
_entity.pdbx_description
1 polymer ?
#
loop_
_entity_poly.entity_id
_entity_poly.type
_entity_poly.pdbx_seq_one_letter_code
_entity_poly.pdbx_strand_id
1 'polypeptide(L)'
;MPGTGSGSRRSHTKSRKGCRTCKRRHIRCDENFPQCRNCTKHNVRCDYMDAPADGENPPIPGSPDLNISSQDQQELDNWVVKGEWPFPSLGLNNEPSPSSYSPTDLRLIHHISSVAVKMQESKPEKDQLWTKRVPIDFVMHSLLALSASHLSWLTACSATMHLAYQHRGLALKGLQKAIGSFCKENSDAVLAASILLSWQATDWRTWASLMQGTSTVIDEMQEWKGESQLSDFIEEKQIFGRTPYRPQIVNSERDRQVLNHIFNSLERLQPYVSGKIEEERGLNELINFIQNLKNYIPIQSPEEQFEHIYPLRSWLFFLPIDFVKRVERDPDVMILLAHFYGVALAVEPLFPAVGAAYFGAMSIGPIEEIHKTLLRLNSEGVEGKVLEWPISLMDFPLEMVHEFKLRMGWRTIEEINSPVESEHASEMMDYEHGFGNQGVFTYLVENLGVKNVQFEEMISLDAYSLKQQSPVYGVIFLFKYPVGEKKTDEAVDGQYDFEASENIFFANQTIQNACATQAILSVLLNRGDLQVGDSLRDFREFTQAFPAELRGEALSNSELIRDVHNSFARSSPFIDEGTRAATEDDDVYHFIAYTPVNGVLYELDGLQPSPISHGSCSDSEFCDKIIPVLQRRINRYPATEIRFNLLAMIQDPRIRASEIGDVETVTREDDKRKMWTWENELRRHNFVGFTHEVLKNVVASNLKEGKYDEWLNGAKEKAKQRMEERIKKGKKGEDIDE
;
A
#
# COMPACT_ATOMS: atom_id res chain seq x y z
N MET A 1 40.39 -62.21 -15.15
CA MET A 1 40.98 -61.29 -16.15
C MET A 1 40.39 -59.91 -15.90
N PRO A 2 41.16 -58.95 -15.37
CA PRO A 2 40.70 -57.59 -15.14
C PRO A 2 40.79 -56.77 -16.44
N GLY A 3 39.77 -55.96 -16.71
CA GLY A 3 39.77 -54.92 -17.75
C GLY A 3 39.64 -53.56 -17.08
N THR A 4 40.78 -52.92 -16.89
CA THR A 4 40.99 -51.58 -16.33
C THR A 4 40.30 -50.48 -17.12
N GLY A 5 39.72 -49.50 -16.42
CA GLY A 5 39.21 -48.27 -17.04
C GLY A 5 38.56 -47.30 -16.04
N SER A 6 39.30 -46.88 -15.02
CA SER A 6 38.92 -45.73 -14.19
C SER A 6 38.99 -44.43 -15.00
N GLY A 7 37.96 -44.16 -15.79
CA GLY A 7 37.76 -42.86 -16.42
C GLY A 7 37.18 -41.90 -15.40
N SER A 8 38.03 -41.10 -14.75
CA SER A 8 37.61 -39.89 -14.04
C SER A 8 36.63 -39.12 -14.92
N ARG A 9 35.38 -38.90 -14.45
CA ARG A 9 34.44 -38.02 -15.13
C ARG A 9 35.08 -36.64 -15.18
N ARG A 10 35.59 -36.24 -16.36
CA ARG A 10 36.10 -34.90 -16.60
C ARG A 10 35.04 -33.90 -16.13
N SER A 11 35.39 -33.08 -15.14
CA SER A 11 34.61 -31.90 -14.78
C SER A 11 34.44 -31.05 -16.03
N HIS A 12 33.21 -30.98 -16.55
CA HIS A 12 32.88 -30.07 -17.62
C HIS A 12 32.65 -28.68 -17.04
N THR A 13 33.33 -27.68 -17.60
CA THR A 13 33.04 -26.27 -17.32
C THR A 13 31.58 -26.00 -17.70
N LYS A 14 30.79 -25.62 -16.68
CA LYS A 14 29.39 -25.25 -16.86
C LYS A 14 29.33 -24.04 -17.79
N SER A 15 28.63 -24.18 -18.93
CA SER A 15 28.34 -23.07 -19.82
C SER A 15 27.45 -22.07 -19.07
N ARG A 16 27.97 -20.86 -18.80
CA ARG A 16 27.24 -19.81 -18.08
C ARG A 16 26.01 -19.35 -18.87
N LYS A 17 26.09 -19.35 -20.21
CA LYS A 17 25.04 -18.86 -21.12
C LYS A 17 24.15 -19.96 -21.72
N GLY A 18 24.34 -21.24 -21.37
CA GLY A 18 23.57 -22.34 -21.95
C GLY A 18 22.06 -22.25 -21.73
N CYS A 19 21.27 -22.74 -22.70
CA CYS A 19 19.80 -22.79 -22.60
C CYS A 19 19.35 -23.51 -21.31
N ARG A 20 18.20 -23.11 -20.76
CA ARG A 20 17.68 -23.67 -19.50
C ARG A 20 17.38 -25.16 -19.67
N THR A 21 16.95 -25.61 -20.85
CA THR A 21 16.74 -27.02 -21.16
C THR A 21 18.02 -27.88 -21.05
N CYS A 22 19.16 -27.44 -21.58
CA CYS A 22 20.44 -28.15 -21.39
C CYS A 22 20.94 -28.07 -19.95
N LYS A 23 20.74 -26.92 -19.28
CA LYS A 23 21.10 -26.74 -17.86
C LYS A 23 20.31 -27.68 -16.93
N ARG A 24 19.00 -27.78 -17.12
CA ARG A 24 18.09 -28.67 -16.37
C ARG A 24 18.46 -30.13 -16.55
N ARG A 25 18.90 -30.50 -17.77
CA ARG A 25 19.39 -31.85 -18.08
C ARG A 25 20.83 -32.11 -17.63
N HIS A 26 21.47 -31.14 -16.96
CA HIS A 26 22.86 -31.20 -16.51
C HIS A 26 23.88 -31.55 -17.61
N ILE A 27 23.63 -31.11 -18.84
CA ILE A 27 24.53 -31.29 -19.99
C ILE A 27 25.08 -29.95 -20.48
N ARG A 28 26.28 -29.95 -21.08
CA ARG A 28 26.89 -28.74 -21.61
C ARG A 28 26.13 -28.27 -22.86
N CYS A 29 25.66 -27.02 -22.84
CA CYS A 29 25.09 -26.37 -24.01
C CYS A 29 26.22 -25.90 -24.95
N ASP A 30 26.00 -26.07 -26.25
CA ASP A 30 26.87 -25.53 -27.31
C ASP A 30 26.56 -24.07 -27.65
N GLU A 31 25.54 -23.48 -27.02
CA GLU A 31 25.16 -22.06 -27.14
C GLU A 31 24.78 -21.60 -28.58
N ASN A 32 24.61 -22.54 -29.51
CA ASN A 32 24.09 -22.25 -30.85
C ASN A 32 22.63 -21.76 -30.79
N PHE A 33 22.37 -20.66 -31.48
CA PHE A 33 21.07 -20.03 -31.66
C PHE A 33 20.59 -20.27 -33.11
N PRO A 34 19.28 -20.42 -33.40
CA PRO A 34 18.09 -20.38 -32.52
C PRO A 34 17.81 -21.68 -31.77
N GLN A 35 18.52 -22.76 -32.05
CA GLN A 35 18.42 -24.03 -31.30
C GLN A 35 19.81 -24.63 -31.10
N CYS A 36 20.11 -25.07 -29.88
CA CYS A 36 21.39 -25.72 -29.59
C CYS A 36 21.39 -27.18 -30.10
N ARG A 37 22.55 -27.70 -30.54
CA ARG A 37 22.65 -29.04 -31.17
C ARG A 37 22.20 -30.16 -30.25
N ASN A 38 22.39 -30.01 -28.94
CA ASN A 38 21.94 -31.00 -27.96
C ASN A 38 20.42 -31.05 -27.80
N CYS A 39 19.72 -29.92 -27.94
CA CYS A 39 18.26 -29.91 -27.93
C CYS A 39 17.70 -30.45 -29.25
N THR A 40 18.31 -30.09 -30.39
CA THR A 40 17.94 -30.62 -31.72
C THR A 40 18.11 -32.13 -31.79
N LYS A 41 19.27 -32.67 -31.37
CA LYS A 41 19.57 -34.11 -31.43
C LYS A 41 18.64 -34.97 -30.59
N HIS A 42 18.19 -34.45 -29.45
CA HIS A 42 17.31 -35.17 -28.53
C HIS A 42 15.83 -34.86 -28.76
N ASN A 43 15.50 -34.11 -29.82
CA ASN A 43 14.16 -33.68 -30.18
C ASN A 43 13.37 -33.08 -29.01
N VAL A 44 14.02 -32.20 -28.24
CA VAL A 44 13.40 -31.47 -27.13
C VAL A 44 13.40 -29.97 -27.43
N ARG A 45 12.34 -29.27 -26.98
CA ARG A 45 12.20 -27.82 -27.18
C ARG A 45 13.37 -27.08 -26.51
N CYS A 46 13.98 -26.14 -27.24
CA CYS A 46 15.08 -25.32 -26.74
C CYS A 46 14.56 -23.91 -26.48
N ASP A 47 14.86 -23.36 -25.32
CA ASP A 47 14.37 -22.03 -24.92
C ASP A 47 14.99 -20.88 -25.74
N TYR A 48 15.98 -21.17 -26.60
CA TYR A 48 16.47 -20.22 -27.60
C TYR A 48 15.51 -20.01 -28.76
N MET A 49 14.57 -20.94 -28.98
CA MET A 49 13.57 -20.85 -30.06
C MET A 49 12.51 -19.78 -29.79
N ASP A 50 12.44 -19.26 -28.57
CA ASP A 50 11.46 -18.25 -28.14
C ASP A 50 12.01 -16.80 -28.27
N ALA A 51 13.21 -16.62 -28.81
CA ALA A 51 13.75 -15.29 -29.14
C ALA A 51 13.48 -14.96 -30.61
N PRO A 52 12.93 -13.77 -30.92
CA PRO A 52 12.44 -13.44 -32.25
C PRO A 52 13.58 -13.33 -33.27
N ALA A 53 13.31 -13.82 -34.49
CA ALA A 53 14.21 -13.78 -35.64
C ALA A 53 13.80 -12.68 -36.63
N ASP A 54 14.80 -12.17 -37.35
CA ASP A 54 14.77 -11.26 -38.52
C ASP A 54 14.58 -9.77 -38.21
N GLY A 55 15.33 -8.82 -38.80
CA GLY A 55 16.43 -8.87 -39.76
C GLY A 55 16.69 -7.45 -40.31
N GLU A 56 17.95 -6.99 -40.27
CA GLU A 56 18.68 -6.22 -41.30
C GLU A 56 19.97 -5.60 -40.71
N ASN A 57 21.12 -5.99 -41.29
CA ASN A 57 22.53 -5.58 -41.03
C ASN A 57 23.08 -5.73 -39.59
N PRO A 58 23.85 -6.81 -39.28
CA PRO A 58 24.42 -6.98 -37.94
C PRO A 58 25.60 -6.02 -37.68
N PRO A 59 25.59 -5.28 -36.55
CA PRO A 59 26.80 -4.70 -35.97
C PRO A 59 27.79 -5.82 -35.58
N ILE A 60 29.06 -5.45 -35.45
CA ILE A 60 30.18 -6.33 -35.08
C ILE A 60 29.79 -7.24 -33.89
N PRO A 61 30.04 -8.56 -33.93
CA PRO A 61 29.62 -9.47 -32.86
C PRO A 61 30.18 -9.04 -31.50
N GLY A 62 29.31 -8.51 -30.63
CA GLY A 62 29.62 -8.20 -29.24
C GLY A 62 29.77 -6.72 -28.86
N SER A 63 29.65 -5.76 -29.79
CA SER A 63 29.54 -4.34 -29.41
C SER A 63 28.13 -3.99 -28.96
N PRO A 64 27.95 -3.15 -27.91
CA PRO A 64 26.63 -2.66 -27.53
C PRO A 64 26.03 -1.81 -28.66
N ASP A 65 24.75 -2.04 -28.97
CA ASP A 65 23.98 -1.18 -29.86
C ASP A 65 23.28 -0.14 -28.99
N LEU A 66 23.71 1.12 -29.13
CA LEU A 66 23.19 2.25 -28.37
C LEU A 66 22.21 3.11 -29.18
N ASN A 67 21.74 2.60 -30.33
CA ASN A 67 20.77 3.26 -31.21
C ASN A 67 21.09 4.75 -31.41
N ILE A 68 22.30 5.06 -31.91
CA ILE A 68 22.78 6.44 -32.05
C ILE A 68 22.32 6.97 -33.41
N SER A 69 21.49 8.01 -33.43
CA SER A 69 21.15 8.70 -34.67
C SER A 69 22.23 9.72 -35.07
N SER A 70 22.20 10.18 -36.32
CA SER A 70 23.13 11.22 -36.78
C SER A 70 22.97 12.54 -36.00
N GLN A 71 21.77 12.84 -35.52
CA GLN A 71 21.53 14.02 -34.67
C GLN A 71 22.12 13.81 -33.28
N ASP A 72 21.89 12.66 -32.66
CA ASP A 72 22.44 12.34 -31.33
C ASP A 72 23.98 12.41 -31.35
N GLN A 73 24.61 11.92 -32.42
CA GLN A 73 26.06 11.98 -32.58
C GLN A 73 26.57 13.43 -32.64
N GLN A 74 25.88 14.33 -33.33
CA GLN A 74 26.26 15.74 -33.39
C GLN A 74 26.13 16.44 -32.04
N GLU A 75 25.06 16.15 -31.29
CA GLU A 75 24.85 16.70 -29.94
C GLU A 75 25.93 16.19 -28.97
N LEU A 76 26.27 14.89 -29.03
CA LEU A 76 27.35 14.29 -28.25
C LEU A 76 28.72 14.89 -28.59
N ASP A 77 29.04 15.04 -29.87
CA ASP A 77 30.32 15.61 -30.32
C ASP A 77 30.45 17.07 -29.86
N ASN A 78 29.37 17.86 -29.98
CA ASN A 78 29.33 19.23 -29.47
C ASN A 78 29.55 19.28 -27.97
N TRP A 79 28.89 18.40 -27.20
CA TRP A 79 29.04 18.34 -25.76
C TRP A 79 30.48 17.98 -25.36
N VAL A 80 31.09 17.00 -26.02
CA VAL A 80 32.47 16.57 -25.75
C VAL A 80 33.49 17.65 -26.12
N VAL A 81 33.30 18.33 -27.26
CA VAL A 81 34.27 19.31 -27.77
C VAL A 81 34.14 20.67 -27.09
N LYS A 82 32.91 21.15 -26.90
CA LYS A 82 32.64 22.50 -26.38
C LYS A 82 32.40 22.51 -24.87
N GLY A 83 32.10 21.36 -24.27
CA GLY A 83 31.67 21.27 -22.87
C GLY A 83 30.27 21.82 -22.63
N GLU A 84 29.49 22.08 -23.69
CA GLU A 84 28.14 22.64 -23.60
C GLU A 84 27.11 21.53 -23.41
N TRP A 85 26.38 21.56 -22.30
CA TRP A 85 25.33 20.59 -22.00
C TRP A 85 24.17 20.65 -23.03
N PRO A 86 23.77 19.51 -23.65
CA PRO A 86 22.76 19.52 -24.70
C PRO A 86 21.33 19.85 -24.26
N PHE A 87 21.02 19.76 -22.95
CA PHE A 87 19.64 19.80 -22.44
C PHE A 87 19.45 20.87 -21.34
N PRO A 88 19.65 22.17 -21.64
CA PRO A 88 19.58 23.23 -20.64
C PRO A 88 18.20 23.35 -19.97
N SER A 89 17.13 22.91 -20.62
CA SER A 89 15.76 22.91 -20.10
C SER A 89 15.56 22.05 -18.84
N LEU A 90 16.43 21.05 -18.60
CA LEU A 90 16.35 20.20 -17.41
C LEU A 90 16.75 20.94 -16.12
N GLY A 91 17.43 22.09 -16.22
CA GLY A 91 17.78 22.93 -15.07
C GLY A 91 18.65 22.23 -14.03
N LEU A 92 19.61 21.41 -14.48
CA LEU A 92 20.52 20.68 -13.58
C LEU A 92 21.38 21.65 -12.77
N ASN A 93 21.42 21.50 -11.44
CA ASN A 93 22.28 22.33 -10.57
C ASN A 93 23.79 22.13 -10.83
N ASN A 94 24.19 20.93 -11.28
CA ASN A 94 25.55 20.61 -11.70
C ASN A 94 25.44 19.78 -12.98
N GLU A 95 25.99 20.22 -14.09
CA GLU A 95 25.94 19.45 -15.35
C GLU A 95 26.99 18.33 -15.36
N PRO A 96 26.72 17.16 -15.97
CA PRO A 96 27.71 16.10 -16.06
C PRO A 96 28.90 16.56 -16.92
N SER A 97 30.11 16.46 -16.38
CA SER A 97 31.32 16.79 -17.14
C SER A 97 31.68 15.67 -18.12
N PRO A 98 31.82 15.93 -19.43
CA PRO A 98 32.19 14.90 -20.41
C PRO A 98 33.47 14.13 -20.08
N SER A 99 34.42 14.78 -19.41
CA SER A 99 35.71 14.21 -19.03
C SER A 99 35.63 13.13 -17.94
N SER A 100 34.52 13.06 -17.20
CA SER A 100 34.32 12.12 -16.10
C SER A 100 33.74 10.78 -16.53
N TYR A 101 33.33 10.64 -17.79
CA TYR A 101 32.54 9.52 -18.28
C TYR A 101 33.12 8.90 -19.55
N SER A 102 32.88 7.60 -19.76
CA SER A 102 33.24 6.95 -21.01
C SER A 102 32.33 7.40 -22.15
N PRO A 103 32.72 7.27 -23.43
CA PRO A 103 31.84 7.58 -24.56
C PRO A 103 30.50 6.83 -24.52
N THR A 104 30.54 5.58 -24.05
CA THR A 104 29.35 4.76 -23.80
C THR A 104 28.45 5.41 -22.75
N ASP A 105 29.01 5.79 -21.60
CA ASP A 105 28.25 6.45 -20.53
C ASP A 105 27.66 7.77 -21.02
N LEU A 106 28.42 8.59 -21.76
CA LEU A 106 27.91 9.85 -22.32
C LEU A 106 26.69 9.64 -23.21
N ARG A 107 26.68 8.60 -24.05
CA ARG A 107 25.50 8.24 -24.85
C ARG A 107 24.32 7.81 -23.97
N LEU A 108 24.56 7.06 -22.90
CA LEU A 108 23.52 6.66 -21.95
C LEU A 108 22.94 7.87 -21.20
N ILE A 109 23.78 8.83 -20.79
CA ILE A 109 23.37 10.09 -20.16
C ILE A 109 22.53 10.90 -21.12
N HIS A 110 23.01 11.07 -22.35
CA HIS A 110 22.31 11.78 -23.40
C HIS A 110 20.94 11.14 -23.67
N HIS A 111 20.86 9.81 -23.76
CA HIS A 111 19.61 9.09 -23.99
C HIS A 111 18.55 9.40 -22.91
N ILE A 112 18.91 9.19 -21.64
CA ILE A 112 17.95 9.38 -20.54
C ILE A 112 17.58 10.85 -20.36
N SER A 113 18.49 11.77 -20.66
CA SER A 113 18.23 13.22 -20.61
C SER A 113 17.31 13.66 -21.76
N SER A 114 17.51 13.14 -22.97
CA SER A 114 16.60 13.36 -24.11
C SER A 114 15.19 12.84 -23.81
N VAL A 115 15.09 11.68 -23.15
CA VAL A 115 13.81 11.14 -22.69
C VAL A 115 13.17 12.06 -21.65
N ALA A 116 13.93 12.51 -20.64
CA ALA A 116 13.43 13.40 -19.59
C ALA A 116 12.94 14.75 -20.15
N VAL A 117 13.65 15.36 -21.10
CA VAL A 117 13.21 16.60 -21.75
C VAL A 117 11.88 16.41 -22.47
N LYS A 118 11.73 15.31 -23.23
CA LYS A 118 10.49 15.01 -23.94
C LYS A 118 9.31 14.80 -22.98
N MET A 119 9.57 14.21 -21.81
CA MET A 119 8.54 14.09 -20.78
C MET A 119 8.17 15.46 -20.19
N GLN A 120 9.14 16.34 -19.92
CA GLN A 120 8.91 17.67 -19.37
C GLN A 120 8.16 18.61 -20.33
N GLU A 121 8.45 18.52 -21.63
CA GLU A 121 7.74 19.30 -22.67
C GLU A 121 6.23 18.99 -22.72
N SER A 122 5.83 17.79 -22.32
CA SER A 122 4.41 17.37 -22.28
C SER A 122 3.64 17.84 -21.05
N LYS A 123 4.31 18.28 -19.96
CA LYS A 123 3.69 18.76 -18.71
C LYS A 123 4.57 19.81 -17.99
N PRO A 124 4.33 21.12 -18.19
CA PRO A 124 5.18 22.15 -17.60
C PRO A 124 5.05 22.32 -16.06
N GLU A 125 3.97 21.85 -15.43
CA GLU A 125 3.64 22.23 -14.04
C GLU A 125 3.89 21.18 -12.94
N LYS A 126 4.17 19.90 -13.24
CA LYS A 126 4.26 18.85 -12.19
C LYS A 126 5.48 17.91 -12.19
N ASP A 127 6.30 17.85 -13.22
CA ASP A 127 7.38 16.85 -13.34
C ASP A 127 8.81 17.43 -13.22
N GLN A 128 9.03 18.36 -12.26
CA GLN A 128 10.37 18.96 -12.05
C GLN A 128 11.27 18.21 -11.03
N LEU A 129 10.85 17.04 -10.55
CA LEU A 129 11.45 16.43 -9.35
C LEU A 129 12.76 15.68 -9.63
N TRP A 130 12.91 15.05 -10.81
CA TRP A 130 14.04 14.11 -11.04
C TRP A 130 15.34 14.79 -11.52
N THR A 131 15.31 16.09 -11.82
CA THR A 131 16.41 16.78 -12.52
C THR A 131 17.16 17.79 -11.66
N LYS A 132 16.72 18.09 -10.43
CA LYS A 132 17.31 19.24 -9.71
C LYS A 132 18.71 19.03 -9.13
N ARG A 133 19.32 17.84 -9.14
CA ARG A 133 20.78 17.66 -8.90
C ARG A 133 21.32 16.44 -9.66
N VAL A 134 22.47 16.57 -10.33
CA VAL A 134 23.22 15.38 -10.80
C VAL A 134 23.60 14.54 -9.59
N PRO A 135 23.25 13.25 -9.56
CA PRO A 135 23.27 12.56 -8.30
C PRO A 135 24.62 11.85 -8.08
N ILE A 136 24.90 11.57 -6.81
CA ILE A 136 26.08 10.88 -6.27
C ILE A 136 26.39 9.61 -7.09
N ASP A 137 27.67 9.24 -7.25
CA ASP A 137 28.19 8.16 -8.13
C ASP A 137 27.28 6.92 -8.31
N PHE A 138 26.65 6.44 -7.23
CA PHE A 138 25.81 5.23 -7.26
C PHE A 138 24.40 5.45 -7.84
N VAL A 139 23.85 6.65 -7.65
CA VAL A 139 22.58 7.04 -8.29
C VAL A 139 22.80 7.23 -9.77
N MET A 140 23.95 7.79 -10.16
CA MET A 140 24.33 7.92 -11.56
C MET A 140 24.40 6.56 -12.25
N HIS A 141 25.01 5.57 -11.61
CA HIS A 141 24.97 4.19 -12.11
C HIS A 141 23.55 3.61 -12.18
N SER A 142 22.63 4.01 -11.30
CA SER A 142 21.22 3.59 -11.38
C SER A 142 20.54 4.16 -12.64
N LEU A 143 20.82 5.42 -12.99
CA LEU A 143 20.34 6.08 -14.21
C LEU A 143 20.94 5.48 -15.49
N LEU A 144 22.25 5.22 -15.50
CA LEU A 144 22.93 4.57 -16.62
C LEU A 144 22.38 3.15 -16.86
N ALA A 145 22.10 2.42 -15.78
CA ALA A 145 21.49 1.09 -15.87
C ALA A 145 20.07 1.15 -16.46
N LEU A 146 19.27 2.16 -16.09
CA LEU A 146 17.94 2.39 -16.66
C LEU A 146 18.03 2.73 -18.15
N SER A 147 18.93 3.64 -18.52
CA SER A 147 19.18 4.05 -19.90
C SER A 147 19.61 2.88 -20.79
N ALA A 148 20.56 2.07 -20.33
CA ALA A 148 21.00 0.88 -21.05
C ALA A 148 19.90 -0.19 -21.14
N SER A 149 19.05 -0.33 -20.11
CA SER A 149 17.89 -1.22 -20.17
C SER A 149 16.89 -0.78 -21.24
N HIS A 150 16.62 0.54 -21.32
CA HIS A 150 15.74 1.11 -22.34
C HIS A 150 16.30 0.92 -23.76
N LEU A 151 17.58 1.23 -23.98
CA LEU A 151 18.21 1.01 -25.29
C LEU A 151 18.27 -0.47 -25.66
N SER A 152 18.50 -1.36 -24.69
CA SER A 152 18.45 -2.80 -24.94
C SER A 152 17.05 -3.27 -25.34
N TRP A 153 16.00 -2.63 -24.82
CA TRP A 153 14.62 -2.94 -25.20
C TRP A 153 14.36 -2.48 -26.64
N LEU A 154 14.77 -1.26 -27.00
CA LEU A 154 14.61 -0.71 -28.36
C LEU A 154 15.40 -1.49 -29.44
N THR A 155 16.60 -1.94 -29.10
CA THR A 155 17.53 -2.59 -30.07
C THR A 155 17.48 -4.11 -30.04
N ALA A 156 16.81 -4.70 -29.05
CA ALA A 156 16.92 -6.11 -28.70
C ALA A 156 18.39 -6.59 -28.53
N CYS A 157 19.33 -5.69 -28.20
CA CYS A 157 20.76 -5.99 -28.18
C CYS A 157 21.24 -6.50 -26.82
N SER A 158 21.65 -7.77 -26.80
CA SER A 158 22.16 -8.43 -25.57
C SER A 158 23.44 -7.80 -24.99
N ALA A 159 24.28 -7.17 -25.82
CA ALA A 159 25.48 -6.48 -25.36
C ALA A 159 25.13 -5.18 -24.61
N THR A 160 24.10 -4.47 -25.05
CA THR A 160 23.55 -3.29 -24.36
C THR A 160 22.90 -3.70 -23.03
N MET A 161 22.20 -4.84 -23.00
CA MET A 161 21.69 -5.39 -21.73
C MET A 161 22.82 -5.73 -20.73
N HIS A 162 24.00 -6.14 -21.22
CA HIS A 162 25.13 -6.40 -20.35
C HIS A 162 25.63 -5.13 -19.64
N LEU A 163 25.65 -3.98 -20.33
CA LEU A 163 25.96 -2.68 -19.73
C LEU A 163 24.98 -2.34 -18.61
N ALA A 164 23.68 -2.58 -18.83
CA ALA A 164 22.67 -2.37 -17.79
C ALA A 164 22.96 -3.17 -16.51
N TYR A 165 23.33 -4.45 -16.65
CA TYR A 165 23.71 -5.27 -15.49
C TYR A 165 24.97 -4.79 -14.77
N GLN A 166 25.97 -4.30 -15.52
CA GLN A 166 27.21 -3.78 -14.93
C GLN A 166 26.94 -2.54 -14.07
N HIS A 167 26.24 -1.56 -14.62
CA HIS A 167 25.88 -0.35 -13.87
C HIS A 167 24.96 -0.65 -12.70
N ARG A 168 24.00 -1.58 -12.85
CA ARG A 168 23.14 -2.03 -11.73
C ARG A 168 23.95 -2.59 -10.56
N GLY A 169 24.98 -3.38 -10.85
CA GLY A 169 25.88 -3.92 -9.82
C GLY A 169 26.67 -2.84 -9.08
N LEU A 170 27.15 -1.82 -9.79
CA LEU A 170 27.86 -0.67 -9.20
C LEU A 170 26.91 0.20 -8.36
N ALA A 171 25.70 0.44 -8.85
CA ALA A 171 24.65 1.15 -8.14
C ALA A 171 24.28 0.47 -6.81
N LEU A 172 24.02 -0.84 -6.83
CA LEU A 172 23.70 -1.62 -5.62
C LEU A 172 24.84 -1.59 -4.59
N LYS A 173 26.09 -1.72 -5.04
CA LYS A 173 27.25 -1.64 -4.15
C LYS A 173 27.38 -0.27 -3.48
N GLY A 174 27.15 0.80 -4.24
CA GLY A 174 27.19 2.15 -3.71
C GLY A 174 26.01 2.46 -2.77
N LEU A 175 24.80 2.01 -3.13
CA LEU A 175 23.61 2.10 -2.28
C LEU A 175 23.83 1.40 -0.94
N GLN A 176 24.35 0.17 -0.95
CA GLN A 176 24.63 -0.57 0.29
C GLN A 176 25.64 0.16 1.19
N LYS A 177 26.66 0.81 0.60
CA LYS A 177 27.62 1.62 1.35
C LYS A 177 26.96 2.88 1.93
N ALA A 178 26.11 3.56 1.15
CA ALA A 178 25.42 4.77 1.57
C ALA A 178 24.43 4.51 2.72
N ILE A 179 23.70 3.39 2.68
CA ILE A 179 22.82 2.95 3.77
C ILE A 179 23.59 2.73 5.07
N GLY A 180 24.82 2.18 5.01
CA GLY A 180 25.67 1.99 6.19
C GLY A 180 26.14 3.28 6.87
N SER A 181 25.97 4.43 6.22
CA SER A 181 26.25 5.77 6.76
C SER A 181 25.09 6.72 6.47
N PHE A 182 23.86 6.25 6.64
CA PHE A 182 22.65 7.02 6.34
C PHE A 182 22.57 8.30 7.18
N CYS A 183 22.26 9.42 6.53
CA CYS A 183 22.11 10.74 7.15
C CYS A 183 21.21 11.65 6.30
N LYS A 184 20.85 12.82 6.84
CA LYS A 184 20.00 13.80 6.15
C LYS A 184 20.56 14.16 4.77
N GLU A 185 21.88 14.33 4.65
CA GLU A 185 22.56 14.77 3.42
C GLU A 185 22.56 13.73 2.29
N ASN A 186 22.50 12.43 2.60
CA ASN A 186 22.52 11.36 1.59
C ASN A 186 21.16 10.67 1.41
N SER A 187 20.15 11.04 2.20
CA SER A 187 18.83 10.44 2.20
C SER A 187 18.13 10.46 0.83
N ASP A 188 18.09 11.62 0.17
CA ASP A 188 17.54 11.77 -1.19
C ASP A 188 18.24 10.86 -2.21
N ALA A 189 19.56 10.71 -2.11
CA ALA A 189 20.34 9.86 -3.01
C ALA A 189 20.07 8.37 -2.78
N VAL A 190 19.95 7.96 -1.51
CA VAL A 190 19.57 6.58 -1.14
C VAL A 190 18.16 6.27 -1.65
N LEU A 191 17.20 7.18 -1.48
CA LEU A 191 15.84 7.02 -2.00
C LEU A 191 15.83 6.95 -3.52
N ALA A 192 16.45 7.91 -4.21
CA ALA A 192 16.47 7.97 -5.67
C ALA A 192 17.05 6.68 -6.29
N ALA A 193 18.19 6.19 -5.80
CA ALA A 193 18.76 4.94 -6.28
C ALA A 193 17.87 3.72 -5.97
N SER A 194 17.26 3.66 -4.78
CA SER A 194 16.37 2.55 -4.39
C SER A 194 15.15 2.48 -5.31
N ILE A 195 14.54 3.63 -5.61
CA ILE A 195 13.40 3.74 -6.53
C ILE A 195 13.81 3.32 -7.94
N LEU A 196 14.88 3.91 -8.50
CA LEU A 196 15.37 3.60 -9.84
C LEU A 196 15.73 2.12 -10.00
N LEU A 197 16.32 1.52 -8.98
CA LEU A 197 16.67 0.09 -8.99
C LEU A 197 15.44 -0.80 -8.84
N SER A 198 14.42 -0.38 -8.07
CA SER A 198 13.18 -1.13 -7.93
C SER A 198 12.45 -1.27 -9.28
N TRP A 199 12.42 -0.20 -10.08
CA TRP A 199 11.85 -0.20 -11.44
C TRP A 199 12.64 -1.08 -12.41
N GLN A 200 13.90 -1.35 -12.11
CA GLN A 200 14.78 -2.21 -12.92
C GLN A 200 14.84 -3.65 -12.42
N ALA A 201 14.21 -3.98 -11.29
CA ALA A 201 14.20 -5.32 -10.73
C ALA A 201 13.55 -6.32 -11.69
N THR A 202 14.15 -7.49 -11.85
CA THR A 202 13.68 -8.56 -12.76
C THR A 202 13.08 -9.75 -12.02
N ASP A 203 13.12 -9.74 -10.69
CA ASP A 203 12.59 -10.78 -9.82
C ASP A 203 11.97 -10.18 -8.56
N TRP A 204 10.99 -10.91 -8.01
CA TRP A 204 10.21 -10.51 -6.84
C TRP A 204 11.08 -10.20 -5.63
N ARG A 205 12.10 -11.04 -5.32
CA ARG A 205 12.91 -10.88 -4.10
C ARG A 205 13.73 -9.60 -4.13
N THR A 206 14.43 -9.34 -5.25
CA THR A 206 15.16 -8.09 -5.44
C THR A 206 14.22 -6.89 -5.34
N TRP A 207 13.04 -7.00 -5.97
CA TRP A 207 12.05 -5.93 -5.92
C TRP A 207 11.53 -5.65 -4.51
N ALA A 208 11.03 -6.68 -3.82
CA ALA A 208 10.47 -6.58 -2.47
C ALA A 208 11.49 -6.02 -1.49
N SER A 209 12.75 -6.47 -1.58
CA SER A 209 13.84 -5.94 -0.76
C SER A 209 14.11 -4.45 -1.02
N LEU A 210 14.06 -3.98 -2.27
CA LEU A 210 14.26 -2.57 -2.61
C LEU A 210 13.08 -1.71 -2.17
N MET A 211 11.85 -2.21 -2.28
CA MET A 211 10.65 -1.49 -1.84
C MET A 211 10.52 -1.42 -0.33
N GLN A 212 10.87 -2.50 0.37
CA GLN A 212 10.97 -2.50 1.82
C GLN A 212 12.05 -1.52 2.27
N GLY A 213 13.24 -1.57 1.66
CA GLY A 213 14.32 -0.63 1.94
C GLY A 213 13.92 0.82 1.70
N THR A 214 13.16 1.10 0.63
CA THR A 214 12.63 2.45 0.36
C THR A 214 11.69 2.91 1.47
N SER A 215 10.81 2.03 1.95
CA SER A 215 9.87 2.35 3.04
C SER A 215 10.61 2.60 4.35
N THR A 216 11.57 1.75 4.71
CA THR A 216 12.43 1.95 5.88
C THR A 216 13.21 3.26 5.81
N VAL A 217 13.75 3.62 4.64
CA VAL A 217 14.46 4.90 4.48
C VAL A 217 13.52 6.08 4.66
N ILE A 218 12.30 6.03 4.12
CA ILE A 218 11.29 7.08 4.31
C ILE A 218 10.94 7.22 5.81
N ASP A 219 10.76 6.10 6.51
CA ASP A 219 10.46 6.10 7.95
C ASP A 219 11.62 6.69 8.76
N GLU A 220 12.87 6.33 8.45
CA GLU A 220 14.08 6.87 9.10
C GLU A 220 14.30 8.38 8.86
N MET A 221 13.70 8.97 7.81
CA MET A 221 13.79 10.42 7.58
C MET A 221 13.00 11.27 8.58
N GLN A 222 12.06 10.66 9.32
CA GLN A 222 11.34 11.27 10.45
C GLN A 222 10.91 12.74 10.20
N GLU A 223 11.51 13.69 10.92
CA GLU A 223 11.17 15.12 10.95
C GLU A 223 11.52 15.87 9.65
N TRP A 224 12.47 15.39 8.84
CA TRP A 224 12.92 16.12 7.65
C TRP A 224 12.38 15.56 6.33
N LYS A 225 11.43 14.62 6.36
CA LYS A 225 10.82 14.07 5.14
C LYS A 225 10.18 15.15 4.24
N GLY A 226 9.64 16.21 4.83
CA GLY A 226 9.07 17.36 4.11
C GLY A 226 10.11 18.30 3.51
N GLU A 227 11.37 18.20 3.94
CA GLU A 227 12.50 18.94 3.35
C GLU A 227 13.15 18.18 2.18
N SER A 228 12.75 16.92 1.95
CA SER A 228 13.28 16.09 0.86
C SER A 228 12.90 16.67 -0.49
N GLN A 229 13.80 16.59 -1.46
CA GLN A 229 13.47 16.89 -2.86
C GLN A 229 12.50 15.88 -3.47
N LEU A 230 12.24 14.76 -2.79
CA LEU A 230 11.28 13.74 -3.17
C LEU A 230 10.03 13.79 -2.30
N SER A 231 9.74 14.91 -1.61
CA SER A 231 8.59 15.06 -0.71
C SER A 231 7.26 14.68 -1.37
N ASP A 232 7.00 15.15 -2.60
CA ASP A 232 5.79 14.82 -3.35
C ASP A 232 5.67 13.31 -3.61
N PHE A 233 6.80 12.65 -3.95
CA PHE A 233 6.85 11.20 -4.12
C PHE A 233 6.65 10.48 -2.78
N ILE A 234 7.20 10.99 -1.68
CA ILE A 234 7.06 10.44 -0.33
C ILE A 234 5.59 10.51 0.12
N GLU A 235 4.92 11.64 -0.11
CA GLU A 235 3.50 11.83 0.14
C GLU A 235 2.65 10.86 -0.68
N GLU A 236 2.93 10.75 -1.97
CA GLU A 236 2.28 9.79 -2.87
C GLU A 236 2.49 8.34 -2.40
N LYS A 237 3.72 7.98 -2.03
CA LYS A 237 4.08 6.66 -1.50
C LYS A 237 3.39 6.35 -0.18
N GLN A 238 3.19 7.32 0.71
CA GLN A 238 2.44 7.14 1.96
C GLN A 238 0.95 6.87 1.69
N ILE A 239 0.40 7.37 0.58
CA ILE A 239 -0.97 7.03 0.14
C ILE A 239 -1.04 5.58 -0.34
N PHE A 240 -0.02 5.09 -1.07
CA PHE A 240 0.03 3.73 -1.61
C PHE A 240 0.61 2.66 -0.67
N GLY A 241 1.37 3.04 0.35
CA GLY A 241 1.86 2.17 1.42
C GLY A 241 0.78 1.77 2.43
N ARG A 242 -0.39 2.41 2.38
CA ARG A 242 -1.59 2.11 3.16
C ARG A 242 -2.59 1.22 2.41
N THR A 243 -2.13 0.48 1.40
CA THR A 243 -3.02 -0.45 0.69
C THR A 243 -3.38 -1.58 1.66
N PRO A 244 -4.65 -1.78 2.05
CA PRO A 244 -5.02 -2.95 2.81
C PRO A 244 -4.72 -4.18 1.95
N TYR A 245 -3.83 -5.06 2.42
CA TYR A 245 -3.71 -6.40 1.84
C TYR A 245 -5.10 -7.02 1.87
N ARG A 246 -5.72 -7.21 0.70
CA ARG A 246 -6.96 -7.96 0.61
C ARG A 246 -6.56 -9.43 0.72
N PRO A 247 -6.93 -10.17 1.78
CA PRO A 247 -6.79 -11.60 1.73
C PRO A 247 -7.56 -12.07 0.50
N GLN A 248 -6.92 -12.89 -0.34
CA GLN A 248 -7.57 -13.49 -1.49
C GLN A 248 -8.78 -14.30 -1.00
N ILE A 249 -9.97 -13.70 -1.02
CA ILE A 249 -11.16 -14.50 -1.29
C ILE A 249 -10.99 -14.85 -2.76
N VAL A 250 -10.37 -15.99 -3.03
CA VAL A 250 -10.22 -16.55 -4.37
C VAL A 250 -11.61 -16.72 -4.94
N ASN A 251 -12.10 -15.70 -5.65
CA ASN A 251 -13.36 -15.76 -6.37
C ASN A 251 -13.01 -15.81 -7.85
N SER A 252 -12.61 -17.00 -8.29
CA SER A 252 -12.23 -17.28 -9.69
C SER A 252 -13.26 -16.83 -10.72
N GLU A 253 -14.53 -16.70 -10.33
CA GLU A 253 -15.60 -16.21 -11.19
C GLU A 253 -15.54 -14.68 -11.33
N ARG A 254 -15.36 -13.94 -10.24
CA ARG A 254 -15.17 -12.48 -10.27
C ARG A 254 -13.93 -12.09 -11.07
N ASP A 255 -12.82 -12.79 -10.85
CA ASP A 255 -11.55 -12.51 -11.55
C ASP A 255 -11.69 -12.76 -13.07
N ARG A 256 -12.41 -13.81 -13.45
CA ARG A 256 -12.76 -14.09 -14.86
C ARG A 256 -13.65 -13.02 -15.46
N GLN A 257 -14.62 -12.50 -14.70
CA GLN A 257 -15.48 -11.41 -15.16
C GLN A 257 -14.68 -10.13 -15.43
N VAL A 258 -13.73 -9.77 -14.56
CA VAL A 258 -12.81 -8.63 -14.77
C VAL A 258 -12.00 -8.82 -16.05
N LEU A 259 -11.36 -9.99 -16.24
CA LEU A 259 -10.59 -10.26 -17.47
C LEU A 259 -11.44 -10.28 -18.74
N ASN A 260 -12.71 -10.70 -18.65
CA ASN A 260 -13.63 -10.64 -19.78
C ASN A 260 -14.04 -9.20 -20.10
N HIS A 261 -14.30 -8.39 -19.09
CA HIS A 261 -14.60 -6.96 -19.26
C HIS A 261 -13.44 -6.22 -19.93
N ILE A 262 -12.20 -6.44 -19.46
CA ILE A 262 -10.98 -5.91 -20.09
C ILE A 262 -10.89 -6.33 -21.55
N PHE A 263 -11.03 -7.63 -21.82
CA PHE A 263 -10.92 -8.18 -23.18
C PHE A 263 -11.93 -7.53 -24.13
N ASN A 264 -13.19 -7.39 -23.71
CA ASN A 264 -14.23 -6.75 -24.50
C ASN A 264 -13.91 -5.27 -24.78
N SER A 265 -13.33 -4.55 -23.82
CA SER A 265 -12.91 -3.16 -24.03
C SER A 265 -11.78 -3.05 -25.05
N LEU A 266 -10.81 -3.97 -25.02
CA LEU A 266 -9.70 -3.99 -25.97
C LEU A 266 -10.15 -4.36 -27.38
N GLU A 267 -11.07 -5.33 -27.54
CA GLU A 267 -11.62 -5.67 -28.86
C GLU A 267 -12.34 -4.49 -29.53
N ARG A 268 -12.99 -3.62 -28.74
CA ARG A 268 -13.61 -2.39 -29.27
C ARG A 268 -12.62 -1.42 -29.91
N LEU A 269 -11.33 -1.49 -29.57
CA LEU A 269 -10.29 -0.64 -30.17
C LEU A 269 -9.79 -1.15 -31.53
N GLN A 270 -10.04 -2.41 -31.86
CA GLN A 270 -9.45 -3.07 -33.03
C GLN A 270 -9.77 -2.37 -34.37
N PRO A 271 -10.99 -1.85 -34.62
CA PRO A 271 -11.29 -1.10 -35.83
C PRO A 271 -10.51 0.22 -35.97
N TYR A 272 -10.05 0.80 -34.86
CA TYR A 272 -9.42 2.14 -34.80
C TYR A 272 -7.90 2.08 -34.96
N VAL A 273 -7.28 0.98 -34.53
CA VAL A 273 -5.86 0.73 -34.75
C VAL A 273 -5.58 0.05 -36.09
N SER A 274 -6.62 -0.41 -36.80
CA SER A 274 -6.52 -1.11 -38.08
C SER A 274 -5.75 -0.28 -39.12
N GLY A 275 -4.62 -0.82 -39.59
CA GLY A 275 -3.76 -0.15 -40.58
C GLY A 275 -2.70 0.79 -39.96
N LYS A 276 -2.65 0.90 -38.63
CA LYS A 276 -1.58 1.56 -37.88
C LYS A 276 -0.68 0.49 -37.22
N ILE A 277 0.46 0.20 -37.84
CA ILE A 277 1.30 -0.98 -37.53
C ILE A 277 1.71 -1.05 -36.04
N GLU A 278 2.15 0.06 -35.45
CA GLU A 278 2.66 0.05 -34.07
C GLU A 278 1.53 0.00 -33.03
N GLU A 279 0.42 0.68 -33.31
CA GLU A 279 -0.78 0.71 -32.47
C GLU A 279 -1.50 -0.65 -32.48
N GLU A 280 -1.58 -1.29 -33.65
CA GLU A 280 -2.13 -2.63 -33.82
C GLU A 280 -1.25 -3.67 -33.12
N ARG A 281 0.07 -3.53 -33.19
CA ARG A 281 1.01 -4.36 -32.43
C ARG A 281 0.79 -4.21 -30.93
N GLY A 282 0.75 -2.98 -30.41
CA GLY A 282 0.53 -2.71 -28.98
C GLY A 282 -0.80 -3.27 -28.48
N LEU A 283 -1.89 -3.06 -29.23
CA LEU A 283 -3.20 -3.62 -28.87
C LEU A 283 -3.19 -5.16 -28.83
N ASN A 284 -2.59 -5.79 -29.84
CA ASN A 284 -2.49 -7.25 -29.90
C ASN A 284 -1.63 -7.82 -28.75
N GLU A 285 -0.54 -7.14 -28.37
CA GLU A 285 0.27 -7.53 -27.20
C GLU A 285 -0.54 -7.48 -25.91
N LEU A 286 -1.34 -6.43 -25.72
CA LEU A 286 -2.20 -6.28 -24.54
C LEU A 286 -3.33 -7.32 -24.50
N ILE A 287 -3.96 -7.60 -25.65
CA ILE A 287 -4.96 -8.67 -25.77
C ILE A 287 -4.36 -10.03 -25.43
N ASN A 288 -3.19 -10.35 -26.01
CA ASN A 288 -2.48 -11.60 -25.74
C ASN A 288 -2.09 -11.73 -24.26
N PHE A 289 -1.64 -10.63 -23.64
CA PHE A 289 -1.35 -10.58 -22.20
C PHE A 289 -2.57 -10.97 -21.36
N ILE A 290 -3.74 -10.38 -21.63
CA ILE A 290 -4.98 -10.66 -20.90
C ILE A 290 -5.48 -12.09 -21.14
N GLN A 291 -5.41 -12.58 -22.38
CA GLN A 291 -5.76 -13.96 -22.70
C GLN A 291 -4.85 -14.98 -21.99
N ASN A 292 -3.55 -14.70 -21.94
CA ASN A 292 -2.61 -15.53 -21.21
C ASN A 292 -2.93 -15.52 -19.70
N LEU A 293 -3.23 -14.35 -19.13
CA LEU A 293 -3.55 -14.21 -17.71
C LEU A 293 -4.77 -15.05 -17.29
N LYS A 294 -5.78 -15.21 -18.17
CA LYS A 294 -6.95 -16.10 -17.92
C LYS A 294 -6.56 -17.54 -17.61
N ASN A 295 -5.41 -18.02 -18.10
CA ASN A 295 -4.95 -19.39 -17.89
C ASN A 295 -4.21 -19.58 -16.56
N TYR A 296 -3.79 -18.50 -15.91
CA TYR A 296 -2.94 -18.53 -14.70
C TYR A 296 -3.69 -18.17 -13.41
N ILE A 297 -4.97 -17.76 -13.50
CA ILE A 297 -5.79 -17.43 -12.32
C ILE A 297 -6.42 -18.71 -11.72
N PRO A 298 -6.42 -18.86 -10.38
CA PRO A 298 -5.86 -17.92 -9.39
C PRO A 298 -4.34 -18.07 -9.22
N ILE A 299 -3.64 -16.94 -9.18
CA ILE A 299 -2.17 -16.91 -9.01
C ILE A 299 -1.86 -16.99 -7.52
N GLN A 300 -1.11 -18.01 -7.12
CA GLN A 300 -0.96 -18.37 -5.71
C GLN A 300 0.27 -17.74 -5.06
N SER A 301 1.39 -17.62 -5.77
CA SER A 301 2.64 -17.10 -5.19
C SER A 301 2.94 -15.65 -5.60
N PRO A 302 3.52 -14.82 -4.70
CA PRO A 302 4.02 -13.49 -5.05
C PRO A 302 5.04 -13.50 -6.19
N GLU A 303 5.87 -14.54 -6.28
CA GLU A 303 6.81 -14.73 -7.38
C GLU A 303 6.11 -14.88 -8.73
N GLU A 304 5.09 -15.75 -8.83
CA GLU A 304 4.30 -15.90 -10.06
C GLU A 304 3.51 -14.63 -10.37
N GLN A 305 2.95 -13.96 -9.35
CA GLN A 305 2.29 -12.66 -9.54
C GLN A 305 3.24 -11.63 -10.17
N PHE A 306 4.47 -11.54 -9.66
CA PHE A 306 5.49 -10.64 -10.19
C PHE A 306 5.96 -11.03 -11.60
N GLU A 307 6.13 -12.32 -11.90
CA GLU A 307 6.50 -12.79 -13.24
C GLU A 307 5.41 -12.46 -14.27
N HIS A 308 4.15 -12.72 -13.93
CA HIS A 308 3.02 -12.47 -14.82
C HIS A 308 2.74 -10.99 -15.04
N ILE A 309 3.09 -10.12 -14.09
CA ILE A 309 2.84 -8.69 -14.20
C ILE A 309 3.97 -7.89 -14.85
N TYR A 310 5.16 -8.51 -14.96
CA TYR A 310 6.37 -7.88 -15.48
C TYR A 310 6.20 -7.21 -16.86
N PRO A 311 5.53 -7.82 -17.87
CA PRO A 311 5.33 -7.19 -19.18
C PRO A 311 4.57 -5.86 -19.08
N LEU A 312 3.49 -5.84 -18.30
CA LEU A 312 2.66 -4.65 -18.10
C LEU A 312 3.46 -3.51 -17.45
N ARG A 313 4.32 -3.84 -16.48
CA ARG A 313 5.21 -2.86 -15.84
C ARG A 313 6.21 -2.25 -16.82
N SER A 314 6.80 -3.05 -17.70
CA SER A 314 7.71 -2.55 -18.73
C SER A 314 6.99 -1.65 -19.73
N TRP A 315 5.77 -2.00 -20.12
CA TRP A 315 4.96 -1.17 -21.00
C TRP A 315 4.56 0.16 -20.35
N LEU A 316 4.03 0.17 -19.13
CA LEU A 316 3.64 1.42 -18.46
C LEU A 316 4.78 2.43 -18.32
N PHE A 317 6.02 1.94 -18.22
CA PHE A 317 7.19 2.78 -18.09
C PHE A 317 7.72 3.29 -19.44
N PHE A 318 7.84 2.43 -20.45
CA PHE A 318 8.48 2.78 -21.72
C PHE A 318 7.51 3.17 -22.84
N LEU A 319 6.33 2.56 -22.88
CA LEU A 319 5.33 2.79 -23.92
C LEU A 319 4.95 4.28 -24.06
N PRO A 320 4.71 5.04 -22.97
CA PRO A 320 4.39 6.46 -23.11
C PRO A 320 5.51 7.21 -23.83
N ILE A 321 6.78 6.89 -23.57
CA ILE A 321 7.94 7.54 -24.17
C ILE A 321 7.98 7.34 -25.70
N ASP A 322 7.60 6.16 -26.19
CA ASP A 322 7.55 5.86 -27.62
C ASP A 322 6.41 6.59 -28.35
N PHE A 323 5.33 6.87 -27.63
CA PHE A 323 4.16 7.56 -28.16
C PHE A 323 4.17 9.08 -27.89
N VAL A 324 4.98 9.60 -26.96
CA VAL A 324 5.04 11.03 -26.56
C VAL A 324 5.13 12.01 -27.74
N LYS A 325 5.84 11.66 -28.83
CA LYS A 325 5.92 12.52 -30.03
C LYS A 325 4.62 12.60 -30.86
N ARG A 326 3.71 11.64 -30.70
CA ARG A 326 2.45 11.51 -31.46
C ARG A 326 1.20 11.73 -30.60
N VAL A 327 1.33 11.55 -29.28
CA VAL A 327 0.23 11.64 -28.30
C VAL A 327 -0.48 12.98 -28.34
N GLU A 328 0.23 14.10 -28.47
CA GLU A 328 -0.41 15.43 -28.38
C GLU A 328 -1.38 15.75 -29.53
N ARG A 329 -1.38 14.99 -30.63
CA ARG A 329 -2.14 15.32 -31.85
C ARG A 329 -2.93 14.17 -32.46
N ASP A 330 -2.74 12.93 -31.98
CA ASP A 330 -3.48 11.76 -32.48
C ASP A 330 -4.40 11.21 -31.36
N PRO A 331 -5.72 11.49 -31.41
CA PRO A 331 -6.70 10.96 -30.47
C PRO A 331 -6.66 9.44 -30.33
N ASP A 332 -6.33 8.70 -31.38
CA ASP A 332 -6.33 7.23 -31.35
C ASP A 332 -5.17 6.70 -30.49
N VAL A 333 -4.02 7.38 -30.53
CA VAL A 333 -2.86 7.06 -29.69
C VAL A 333 -3.15 7.39 -28.22
N MET A 334 -3.83 8.50 -27.96
CA MET A 334 -4.27 8.87 -26.61
C MET A 334 -5.20 7.81 -26.02
N ILE A 335 -6.20 7.36 -26.78
CA ILE A 335 -7.16 6.32 -26.34
C ILE A 335 -6.44 5.00 -26.08
N LEU A 336 -5.53 4.59 -26.97
CA LEU A 336 -4.75 3.36 -26.78
C LEU A 336 -3.95 3.41 -25.47
N LEU A 337 -3.22 4.52 -25.22
CA LEU A 337 -2.48 4.70 -23.96
C LEU A 337 -3.40 4.70 -22.74
N ALA A 338 -4.55 5.38 -22.80
CA ALA A 338 -5.52 5.37 -21.71
C ALA A 338 -6.00 3.94 -21.39
N HIS A 339 -6.18 3.08 -22.40
CA HIS A 339 -6.51 1.68 -22.19
C HIS A 339 -5.35 0.88 -21.59
N PHE A 340 -4.11 1.13 -21.97
CA PHE A 340 -2.95 0.51 -21.31
C PHE A 340 -2.91 0.81 -19.81
N TYR A 341 -3.08 2.09 -19.44
CA TYR A 341 -3.18 2.53 -18.05
C TYR A 341 -4.43 1.97 -17.35
N GLY A 342 -5.58 1.94 -18.04
CA GLY A 342 -6.83 1.40 -17.50
C GLY A 342 -6.74 -0.10 -17.21
N VAL A 343 -6.12 -0.88 -18.12
CA VAL A 343 -5.86 -2.30 -17.91
C VAL A 343 -4.97 -2.53 -16.69
N ALA A 344 -3.95 -1.68 -16.49
CA ALA A 344 -3.11 -1.76 -15.30
C ALA A 344 -3.88 -1.60 -13.99
N LEU A 345 -4.80 -0.63 -13.93
CA LEU A 345 -5.70 -0.44 -12.78
C LEU A 345 -6.70 -1.60 -12.62
N ALA A 346 -7.18 -2.17 -13.72
CA ALA A 346 -8.17 -3.25 -13.74
C ALA A 346 -7.60 -4.59 -13.25
N VAL A 347 -6.38 -4.92 -13.65
CA VAL A 347 -5.72 -6.18 -13.26
C VAL A 347 -5.02 -6.08 -11.90
N GLU A 348 -4.75 -4.88 -11.41
CA GLU A 348 -4.12 -4.62 -10.11
C GLU A 348 -4.65 -5.51 -8.96
N PRO A 349 -5.98 -5.68 -8.77
CA PRO A 349 -6.53 -6.50 -7.68
C PRO A 349 -6.16 -7.98 -7.77
N LEU A 350 -5.79 -8.47 -8.96
CA LEU A 350 -5.40 -9.86 -9.19
C LEU A 350 -3.98 -10.14 -8.67
N PHE A 351 -3.21 -9.08 -8.35
CA PHE A 351 -1.82 -9.16 -7.92
C PHE A 351 -1.60 -8.42 -6.60
N PRO A 352 -2.27 -8.81 -5.50
CA PRO A 352 -2.24 -8.07 -4.23
C PRO A 352 -0.84 -7.93 -3.61
N ALA A 353 0.12 -8.79 -3.96
CA ALA A 353 1.49 -8.68 -3.48
C ALA A 353 2.28 -7.54 -4.17
N VAL A 354 1.86 -7.11 -5.37
CA VAL A 354 2.60 -6.16 -6.22
C VAL A 354 1.80 -4.89 -6.55
N GLY A 355 0.47 -5.02 -6.64
CA GLY A 355 -0.38 -4.23 -7.52
C GLY A 355 -0.51 -2.73 -7.21
N ALA A 356 -1.06 -2.37 -6.05
CA ALA A 356 -1.46 -0.99 -5.79
C ALA A 356 -0.29 0.01 -5.77
N ALA A 357 0.88 -0.42 -5.31
CA ALA A 357 2.08 0.41 -5.21
C ALA A 357 2.67 0.80 -6.58
N TYR A 358 2.32 0.08 -7.65
CA TYR A 358 2.79 0.35 -9.01
C TYR A 358 1.72 1.02 -9.87
N PHE A 359 0.50 0.49 -9.89
CA PHE A 359 -0.44 0.89 -10.93
C PHE A 359 -1.21 2.16 -10.61
N GLY A 360 -1.49 2.46 -9.34
CA GLY A 360 -2.25 3.64 -8.94
C GLY A 360 -1.60 4.95 -9.36
N ALA A 361 -0.44 5.24 -8.77
CA ALA A 361 0.37 6.43 -9.02
C ALA A 361 0.61 6.68 -10.52
N MET A 362 1.07 5.64 -11.23
CA MET A 362 1.52 5.76 -12.62
C MET A 362 0.39 5.82 -13.64
N SER A 363 -0.85 5.45 -13.29
CA SER A 363 -1.94 5.30 -14.26
C SER A 363 -3.06 6.34 -14.11
N ILE A 364 -3.39 6.79 -12.89
CA ILE A 364 -4.50 7.75 -12.68
C ILE A 364 -4.23 9.07 -13.38
N GLY A 365 -3.09 9.70 -13.09
CA GLY A 365 -2.74 11.01 -13.63
C GLY A 365 -2.72 11.06 -15.16
N PRO A 366 -2.09 10.09 -15.85
CA PRO A 366 -2.13 10.03 -17.31
C PRO A 366 -3.55 9.87 -17.89
N ILE A 367 -4.40 8.99 -17.33
CA ILE A 367 -5.77 8.78 -17.84
C ILE A 367 -6.60 10.07 -17.75
N GLU A 368 -6.55 10.77 -16.61
CA GLU A 368 -7.29 12.01 -16.42
C GLU A 368 -6.83 13.12 -17.37
N GLU A 369 -5.52 13.21 -17.62
CA GLU A 369 -4.97 14.22 -18.53
C GLU A 369 -5.31 13.93 -19.99
N ILE A 370 -5.27 12.66 -20.39
CA ILE A 370 -5.74 12.23 -21.71
C ILE A 370 -7.22 12.62 -21.88
N HIS A 371 -8.07 12.34 -20.89
CA HIS A 371 -9.48 12.70 -20.94
C HIS A 371 -9.69 14.22 -21.11
N LYS A 372 -9.00 15.04 -20.31
CA LYS A 372 -9.06 16.51 -20.43
C LYS A 372 -8.60 17.01 -21.79
N THR A 373 -7.53 16.43 -22.33
CA THR A 373 -6.98 16.82 -23.63
C THR A 373 -7.95 16.47 -24.77
N LEU A 374 -8.55 15.28 -24.74
CA LEU A 374 -9.57 14.87 -25.71
C LEU A 374 -10.81 15.79 -25.67
N LEU A 375 -11.26 16.19 -24.46
CA LEU A 375 -12.34 17.17 -24.31
C LEU A 375 -11.99 18.54 -24.90
N ARG A 376 -10.75 19.01 -24.68
CA ARG A 376 -10.26 20.27 -25.25
C ARG A 376 -10.23 20.21 -26.78
N LEU A 377 -9.64 19.16 -27.35
CA LEU A 377 -9.61 18.95 -28.80
C LEU A 377 -11.01 18.88 -29.42
N ASN A 378 -11.99 18.30 -28.71
CA ASN A 378 -13.38 18.28 -29.16
C ASN A 378 -14.02 19.69 -29.13
N SER A 379 -13.64 20.53 -28.18
CA SER A 379 -14.16 21.91 -28.05
C SER A 379 -13.50 22.92 -29.02
N GLU A 380 -12.24 22.68 -29.41
CA GLU A 380 -11.44 23.55 -30.29
C GLU A 380 -11.56 23.19 -31.78
N GLY A 381 -12.27 22.12 -32.13
CA GLY A 381 -12.41 21.60 -33.49
C GLY A 381 -13.06 22.58 -34.47
N VAL A 382 -12.22 23.32 -35.21
CA VAL A 382 -12.52 23.96 -36.50
C VAL A 382 -12.46 22.88 -37.58
N GLU A 383 -13.50 22.79 -38.44
CA GLU A 383 -13.71 21.77 -39.51
C GLU A 383 -14.34 20.42 -39.10
N GLY A 384 -15.51 20.46 -38.45
CA GLY A 384 -16.62 19.55 -38.78
C GLY A 384 -16.49 18.03 -38.48
N LYS A 385 -15.43 17.56 -37.82
CA LYS A 385 -15.37 16.21 -37.24
C LYS A 385 -15.55 16.28 -35.73
N VAL A 386 -16.80 16.15 -35.28
CA VAL A 386 -17.13 15.98 -33.85
C VAL A 386 -16.44 14.69 -33.36
N LEU A 387 -15.62 14.78 -32.30
CA LEU A 387 -14.91 13.65 -31.68
C LEU A 387 -15.82 12.87 -30.69
N GLU A 388 -17.10 12.67 -31.04
CA GLU A 388 -18.06 11.94 -30.19
C GLU A 388 -17.57 10.51 -29.86
N TRP A 389 -16.93 9.85 -30.82
CA TRP A 389 -16.48 8.46 -30.72
C TRP A 389 -15.25 8.27 -29.82
N PRO A 390 -14.15 9.07 -29.95
CA PRO A 390 -13.03 9.08 -29.01
C PRO A 390 -13.40 9.18 -27.53
N ILE A 391 -14.39 10.00 -27.20
CA ILE A 391 -14.83 10.20 -25.82
C ILE A 391 -15.54 8.94 -25.29
N SER A 392 -16.38 8.29 -26.10
CA SER A 392 -17.08 7.04 -25.71
C SER A 392 -16.15 5.83 -25.49
N LEU A 393 -14.91 5.89 -25.99
CA LEU A 393 -13.90 4.86 -25.74
C LEU A 393 -13.15 5.11 -24.43
N MET A 394 -13.26 6.30 -23.82
CA MET A 394 -12.65 6.61 -22.53
C MET A 394 -13.44 6.06 -21.33
N ASP A 395 -14.64 5.53 -21.55
CA ASP A 395 -15.50 5.00 -20.48
C ASP A 395 -14.78 3.96 -19.61
N PHE A 396 -14.13 2.96 -20.23
CA PHE A 396 -13.43 1.91 -19.50
C PHE A 396 -12.23 2.44 -18.69
N PRO A 397 -11.27 3.19 -19.27
CA PRO A 397 -10.17 3.77 -18.48
C PRO A 397 -10.64 4.64 -17.31
N LEU A 398 -11.69 5.46 -17.52
CA LEU A 398 -12.25 6.32 -16.48
C LEU A 398 -12.97 5.52 -15.40
N GLU A 399 -13.73 4.49 -15.77
CA GLU A 399 -14.35 3.54 -14.83
C GLU A 399 -13.28 2.88 -13.96
N MET A 400 -12.15 2.45 -14.54
CA MET A 400 -11.06 1.84 -13.78
C MET A 400 -10.37 2.83 -12.83
N VAL A 401 -10.22 4.10 -13.23
CA VAL A 401 -9.76 5.16 -12.32
C VAL A 401 -10.74 5.36 -11.17
N HIS A 402 -12.03 5.43 -11.48
CA HIS A 402 -13.08 5.59 -10.49
C HIS A 402 -13.12 4.42 -9.49
N GLU A 403 -13.14 3.18 -9.98
CA GLU A 403 -13.09 1.98 -9.13
C GLU A 403 -11.83 1.94 -8.29
N PHE A 404 -10.68 2.27 -8.87
CA PHE A 404 -9.42 2.34 -8.14
C PHE A 404 -9.49 3.40 -7.03
N LYS A 405 -9.93 4.62 -7.35
CA LYS A 405 -10.10 5.71 -6.38
C LYS A 405 -11.05 5.35 -5.26
N LEU A 406 -12.22 4.77 -5.56
CA LEU A 406 -13.17 4.30 -4.56
C LEU A 406 -12.54 3.26 -3.63
N ARG A 407 -11.82 2.27 -4.17
CA ARG A 407 -11.10 1.28 -3.36
C ARG A 407 -10.03 1.90 -2.48
N MET A 408 -9.38 2.96 -2.97
CA MET A 408 -8.35 3.71 -2.24
C MET A 408 -8.92 4.82 -1.33
N GLY A 409 -10.25 4.99 -1.28
CA GLY A 409 -10.91 6.01 -0.46
C GLY A 409 -10.81 7.43 -1.01
N TRP A 410 -10.42 7.61 -2.27
CA TRP A 410 -10.41 8.89 -2.98
C TRP A 410 -11.83 9.14 -3.50
N ARG A 411 -12.49 10.24 -3.10
CA ARG A 411 -13.78 10.65 -3.68
C ARG A 411 -13.64 11.95 -4.45
N THR A 412 -14.27 12.02 -5.62
CA THR A 412 -14.36 13.22 -6.45
C THR A 412 -15.64 14.02 -6.12
N ILE A 413 -15.58 15.35 -6.26
CA ILE A 413 -16.65 16.31 -5.90
C ILE A 413 -17.99 16.03 -6.63
N GLU A 414 -17.95 15.38 -7.80
CA GLU A 414 -19.12 15.10 -8.63
C GLU A 414 -19.92 13.86 -8.18
N GLU A 415 -19.29 12.86 -7.55
CA GLU A 415 -19.95 11.64 -7.05
C GLU A 415 -20.85 11.91 -5.83
N ILE A 416 -20.60 13.00 -5.10
CA ILE A 416 -21.45 13.46 -4.00
C ILE A 416 -22.80 13.98 -4.53
N ASN A 417 -22.89 14.33 -5.82
CA ASN A 417 -24.02 15.03 -6.42
C ASN A 417 -24.87 14.19 -7.40
N SER A 418 -24.57 12.90 -7.61
CA SER A 418 -25.43 12.03 -8.42
C SER A 418 -26.61 11.47 -7.59
N PRO A 419 -27.87 11.72 -7.98
CA PRO A 419 -29.02 11.20 -7.29
C PRO A 419 -29.23 9.73 -7.66
N VAL A 420 -28.65 8.81 -6.90
CA VAL A 420 -29.10 7.41 -6.90
C VAL A 420 -30.23 7.29 -5.88
N GLU A 421 -31.40 6.98 -6.42
CA GLU A 421 -32.71 6.77 -5.81
C GLU A 421 -32.70 6.43 -4.31
N SER A 422 -32.96 7.47 -3.51
CA SER A 422 -33.27 7.37 -2.09
C SER A 422 -34.77 7.15 -1.90
N GLU A 423 -35.23 5.89 -1.86
CA GLU A 423 -36.59 5.59 -1.39
C GLU A 423 -36.67 4.58 -0.23
N HIS A 424 -35.54 4.13 0.33
CA HIS A 424 -35.57 3.17 1.45
C HIS A 424 -34.80 3.62 2.71
N ALA A 425 -34.24 4.83 2.73
CA ALA A 425 -33.44 5.31 3.87
C ALA A 425 -34.27 6.00 4.98
N SER A 426 -35.53 6.37 4.72
CA SER A 426 -36.34 7.14 5.68
C SER A 426 -37.01 6.32 6.78
N GLU A 427 -37.01 4.98 6.69
CA GLU A 427 -37.66 4.12 7.68
C GLU A 427 -36.70 3.47 8.71
N MET A 428 -35.39 3.68 8.59
CA MET A 428 -34.40 3.12 9.54
C MET A 428 -33.90 4.12 10.61
N MET A 429 -34.42 5.35 10.63
CA MET A 429 -33.96 6.41 11.54
C MET A 429 -34.69 6.46 12.90
N ASP A 430 -35.41 5.41 13.29
CA ASP A 430 -36.21 5.37 14.52
C ASP A 430 -35.75 4.33 15.56
N TYR A 431 -34.45 4.03 15.63
CA TYR A 431 -33.85 3.36 16.80
C TYR A 431 -32.59 4.08 17.28
N GLU A 432 -32.80 5.04 18.19
CA GLU A 432 -31.76 5.56 19.08
C GLU A 432 -31.13 4.42 19.88
N HIS A 433 -29.92 3.96 19.54
CA HIS A 433 -28.90 3.42 20.47
C HIS A 433 -27.51 3.68 19.85
N GLY A 434 -26.75 4.57 20.48
CA GLY A 434 -25.51 5.14 19.95
C GLY A 434 -24.35 4.15 19.77
N PHE A 435 -23.73 4.25 18.59
CA PHE A 435 -22.28 4.36 18.31
C PHE A 435 -21.33 3.86 19.42
N GLY A 436 -20.73 2.68 19.25
CA GLY A 436 -19.90 2.03 20.28
C GLY A 436 -18.62 1.36 19.76
N ASN A 437 -17.62 1.22 20.65
CA ASN A 437 -16.34 0.56 20.36
C ASN A 437 -16.49 -0.91 19.95
N GLN A 438 -17.63 -1.53 20.26
CA GLN A 438 -17.97 -2.92 19.93
C GLN A 438 -17.88 -3.26 18.44
N GLY A 439 -18.36 -2.39 17.54
CA GLY A 439 -18.30 -2.63 16.10
C GLY A 439 -16.87 -2.59 15.57
N VAL A 440 -16.08 -1.63 16.09
CA VAL A 440 -14.65 -1.49 15.77
C VAL A 440 -13.87 -2.72 16.21
N PHE A 441 -14.06 -3.17 17.45
CA PHE A 441 -13.34 -4.32 18.01
C PHE A 441 -13.76 -5.63 17.34
N THR A 442 -15.04 -5.80 17.02
CA THR A 442 -15.54 -6.97 16.28
C THR A 442 -14.92 -7.04 14.89
N TYR A 443 -14.95 -5.94 14.14
CA TYR A 443 -14.39 -5.92 12.80
C TYR A 443 -12.84 -6.04 12.82
N LEU A 444 -12.18 -5.56 13.88
CA LEU A 444 -10.73 -5.76 14.08
C LEU A 444 -10.39 -7.24 14.20
N VAL A 445 -11.09 -8.01 15.06
CA VAL A 445 -10.78 -9.44 15.22
C VAL A 445 -11.11 -10.26 13.98
N GLU A 446 -12.14 -9.89 13.23
CA GLU A 446 -12.47 -10.53 11.95
C GLU A 446 -11.34 -10.35 10.93
N ASN A 447 -10.76 -9.15 10.83
CA ASN A 447 -9.63 -8.89 9.94
C ASN A 447 -8.32 -9.51 10.39
N LEU A 448 -8.16 -9.80 11.69
CA LEU A 448 -7.08 -10.65 12.18
C LEU A 448 -7.26 -12.14 11.82
N GLY A 449 -8.41 -12.51 11.22
CA GLY A 449 -8.72 -13.88 10.83
C GLY A 449 -9.38 -14.73 11.92
N VAL A 450 -9.78 -14.11 13.04
CA VAL A 450 -10.49 -14.78 14.13
C VAL A 450 -11.93 -15.06 13.69
N LYS A 451 -12.41 -16.27 13.98
CA LYS A 451 -13.79 -16.68 13.68
C LYS A 451 -14.63 -16.82 14.94
N ASN A 452 -15.93 -16.63 14.80
CA ASN A 452 -16.95 -16.93 15.82
C ASN A 452 -16.84 -16.08 17.10
N VAL A 453 -16.21 -14.90 17.02
CA VAL A 453 -16.04 -13.96 18.13
C VAL A 453 -16.69 -12.62 17.77
N GLN A 454 -17.37 -12.02 18.74
CA GLN A 454 -17.94 -10.68 18.66
C GLN A 454 -17.62 -9.92 19.94
N PHE A 455 -17.54 -8.59 19.86
CA PHE A 455 -17.50 -7.73 21.03
C PHE A 455 -18.87 -7.11 21.28
N GLU A 456 -19.26 -7.06 22.55
CA GLU A 456 -20.48 -6.41 23.00
C GLU A 456 -20.16 -5.37 24.07
N GLU A 457 -20.73 -4.18 23.94
CA GLU A 457 -20.57 -3.12 24.93
C GLU A 457 -21.50 -3.33 26.13
N MET A 458 -20.94 -3.31 27.34
CA MET A 458 -21.68 -3.53 28.57
C MET A 458 -22.11 -2.20 29.19
N ILE A 459 -23.40 -1.94 29.17
CA ILE A 459 -23.99 -0.71 29.76
C ILE A 459 -24.07 -0.82 31.29
N SER A 460 -24.31 -2.02 31.81
CA SER A 460 -24.41 -2.28 33.25
C SER A 460 -23.27 -3.19 33.73
N LEU A 461 -22.79 -2.90 34.94
CA LEU A 461 -21.75 -3.67 35.62
C LEU A 461 -22.37 -4.67 36.61
N ASP A 462 -23.02 -5.69 36.07
CA ASP A 462 -23.62 -6.76 36.85
C ASP A 462 -23.42 -8.13 36.18
N ALA A 463 -23.35 -9.18 37.01
CA ALA A 463 -23.05 -10.53 36.54
C ALA A 463 -24.17 -11.11 35.66
N TYR A 464 -25.42 -10.67 35.86
CA TYR A 464 -26.56 -11.17 35.10
C TYR A 464 -26.48 -10.72 33.63
N SER A 465 -26.15 -9.46 33.40
CA SER A 465 -25.98 -8.89 32.05
C SER A 465 -24.82 -9.53 31.30
N LEU A 466 -23.67 -9.77 31.96
CA LEU A 466 -22.56 -10.52 31.35
C LEU A 466 -22.96 -11.98 31.03
N LYS A 467 -23.69 -12.64 31.94
CA LYS A 467 -24.14 -14.03 31.73
C LYS A 467 -25.07 -14.19 30.55
N GLN A 468 -25.91 -13.20 30.25
CA GLN A 468 -26.76 -13.22 29.05
C GLN A 468 -25.95 -13.29 27.76
N GLN A 469 -24.73 -12.77 27.77
CA GLN A 469 -23.82 -12.79 26.63
C GLN A 469 -22.94 -14.06 26.56
N SER A 470 -23.21 -15.07 27.39
CA SER A 470 -22.40 -16.29 27.43
C SER A 470 -22.50 -17.12 26.14
N PRO A 471 -21.39 -17.72 25.67
CA PRO A 471 -20.05 -17.76 26.30
C PRO A 471 -19.28 -16.43 26.25
N VAL A 472 -18.69 -16.03 27.40
CA VAL A 472 -17.83 -14.84 27.54
C VAL A 472 -16.37 -15.28 27.71
N TYR A 473 -15.51 -14.90 26.79
CA TYR A 473 -14.09 -15.31 26.75
C TYR A 473 -13.18 -14.39 27.58
N GLY A 474 -13.59 -13.14 27.74
CA GLY A 474 -12.87 -12.13 28.49
C GLY A 474 -13.57 -10.78 28.41
N VAL A 475 -13.07 -9.80 29.15
CA VAL A 475 -13.54 -8.42 29.06
C VAL A 475 -12.37 -7.46 28.87
N ILE A 476 -12.60 -6.41 28.09
CA ILE A 476 -11.67 -5.30 27.89
C ILE A 476 -12.22 -4.09 28.63
N PHE A 477 -11.40 -3.49 29.48
CA PHE A 477 -11.77 -2.33 30.29
C PHE A 477 -10.93 -1.11 29.87
N LEU A 478 -11.59 0.00 29.57
CA LEU A 478 -11.00 1.29 29.27
C LEU A 478 -11.22 2.24 30.46
N PHE A 479 -10.17 2.94 30.84
CA PHE A 479 -10.22 3.90 31.94
C PHE A 479 -9.22 5.05 31.72
N LYS A 480 -9.40 6.16 32.45
CA LYS A 480 -8.43 7.26 32.47
C LYS A 480 -7.15 6.82 33.20
N TYR A 481 -6.02 6.83 32.51
CA TYR A 481 -4.72 6.47 33.07
C TYR A 481 -4.20 7.58 33.99
N PRO A 482 -3.82 7.28 35.24
CA PRO A 482 -3.27 8.27 36.16
C PRO A 482 -1.81 8.60 35.78
N VAL A 483 -1.62 9.65 34.99
CA VAL A 483 -0.30 10.18 34.62
C VAL A 483 0.35 10.79 35.88
N GLY A 484 1.54 10.32 36.28
CA GLY A 484 2.30 10.88 37.40
C GLY A 484 2.33 10.02 38.68
N GLU A 485 1.57 8.93 38.77
CA GLU A 485 1.70 8.00 39.90
C GLU A 485 3.04 7.24 39.86
N LYS A 486 3.73 7.18 41.01
CA LYS A 486 4.98 6.41 41.12
C LYS A 486 4.67 4.93 40.95
N LYS A 487 5.35 4.28 40.00
CA LYS A 487 5.33 2.82 39.88
C LYS A 487 5.71 2.21 41.23
N THR A 488 4.79 1.43 41.79
CA THR A 488 5.01 0.64 43.01
C THR A 488 5.54 -0.74 42.63
N ASP A 489 6.43 -1.30 43.45
CA ASP A 489 6.95 -2.66 43.26
C ASP A 489 5.88 -3.74 43.51
N GLU A 490 4.75 -3.36 44.11
CA GLU A 490 3.60 -4.22 44.38
C GLU A 490 2.40 -3.84 43.51
N ALA A 491 1.57 -4.83 43.17
CA ALA A 491 0.33 -4.63 42.44
C ALA A 491 -0.71 -3.92 43.33
N VAL A 492 -1.40 -2.93 42.77
CA VAL A 492 -2.38 -2.13 43.52
C VAL A 492 -3.66 -2.92 43.86
N ASP A 493 -4.07 -3.86 42.99
CA ASP A 493 -5.03 -4.95 43.31
C ASP A 493 -4.40 -6.28 42.91
N GLY A 494 -4.77 -7.37 43.58
CA GLY A 494 -4.30 -8.70 43.22
C GLY A 494 -2.82 -8.93 43.53
N GLN A 495 -2.21 -9.89 42.84
CA GLN A 495 -0.80 -10.27 43.04
C GLN A 495 -0.11 -10.50 41.70
N TYR A 496 1.11 -9.98 41.53
CA TYR A 496 1.92 -10.30 40.35
C TYR A 496 2.26 -11.78 40.30
N ASP A 497 2.11 -12.37 39.12
CA ASP A 497 2.44 -13.77 38.84
C ASP A 497 3.54 -13.83 37.76
N PHE A 498 4.79 -13.76 38.22
CA PHE A 498 5.95 -13.78 37.33
C PHE A 498 6.12 -15.14 36.64
N GLU A 499 5.72 -16.24 37.27
CA GLU A 499 5.75 -17.57 36.64
C GLU A 499 4.71 -17.67 35.52
N ALA A 500 3.54 -17.06 35.69
CA ALA A 500 2.54 -17.00 34.62
C ALA A 500 3.06 -16.25 33.39
N SER A 501 3.92 -15.23 33.55
CA SER A 501 4.45 -14.47 32.41
C SER A 501 5.17 -15.34 31.36
N GLU A 502 5.77 -16.45 31.79
CA GLU A 502 6.44 -17.43 30.92
C GLU A 502 5.46 -18.45 30.31
N ASN A 503 4.36 -18.75 31.02
CA ASN A 503 3.45 -19.85 30.69
C ASN A 503 2.17 -19.43 29.95
N ILE A 504 1.77 -18.16 30.08
CA ILE A 504 0.63 -17.58 29.37
C ILE A 504 1.11 -16.50 28.39
N PHE A 505 0.27 -16.13 27.43
CA PHE A 505 0.57 -15.04 26.53
C PHE A 505 0.42 -13.70 27.28
N PHE A 506 1.56 -13.10 27.62
CA PHE A 506 1.66 -11.76 28.18
C PHE A 506 2.77 -10.99 27.46
N ALA A 507 2.48 -9.77 27.02
CA ALA A 507 3.39 -8.92 26.27
C ALA A 507 3.41 -7.52 26.91
N ASN A 508 4.59 -6.91 27.01
CA ASN A 508 4.72 -5.53 27.46
C ASN A 508 4.43 -4.57 26.31
N GLN A 509 3.78 -3.45 26.61
CA GLN A 509 3.46 -2.44 25.61
C GLN A 509 4.71 -1.61 25.30
N THR A 510 5.17 -1.68 24.04
CA THR A 510 6.33 -0.95 23.54
C THR A 510 5.96 0.35 22.82
N ILE A 511 4.70 0.48 22.36
CA ILE A 511 4.18 1.63 21.62
C ILE A 511 2.92 2.17 22.31
N GLN A 512 2.82 3.48 22.52
CA GLN A 512 1.71 4.11 23.27
C GLN A 512 0.33 3.88 22.63
N ASN A 513 0.25 3.86 21.30
CA ASN A 513 -1.04 3.77 20.58
C ASN A 513 -1.54 2.32 20.35
N ALA A 514 -0.87 1.29 20.87
CA ALA A 514 -1.21 -0.12 20.59
C ALA A 514 -2.08 -0.81 21.67
N CYS A 515 -2.42 -0.12 22.77
CA CYS A 515 -3.04 -0.72 23.95
C CYS A 515 -4.35 -1.47 23.66
N ALA A 516 -5.20 -0.95 22.77
CA ALA A 516 -6.45 -1.59 22.37
C ALA A 516 -6.22 -2.97 21.72
N THR A 517 -5.38 -3.01 20.68
CA THR A 517 -5.06 -4.25 19.96
C THR A 517 -4.36 -5.25 20.87
N GLN A 518 -3.46 -4.77 21.73
CA GLN A 518 -2.77 -5.62 22.68
C GLN A 518 -3.72 -6.25 23.69
N ALA A 519 -4.67 -5.49 24.25
CA ALA A 519 -5.68 -6.03 25.16
C ALA A 519 -6.56 -7.10 24.49
N ILE A 520 -6.96 -6.89 23.23
CA ILE A 520 -7.69 -7.90 22.44
C ILE A 520 -6.87 -9.19 22.30
N LEU A 521 -5.62 -9.07 21.88
CA LEU A 521 -4.72 -10.22 21.68
C LEU A 521 -4.41 -10.95 22.99
N SER A 522 -4.33 -10.23 24.10
CA SER A 522 -4.16 -10.80 25.44
C SER A 522 -5.29 -11.75 25.83
N VAL A 523 -6.53 -11.53 25.37
CA VAL A 523 -7.61 -12.51 25.56
C VAL A 523 -7.50 -13.62 24.52
N LEU A 524 -7.43 -13.28 23.23
CA LEU A 524 -7.46 -14.26 22.13
C LEU A 524 -6.36 -15.33 22.25
N LEU A 525 -5.13 -14.93 22.54
CA LEU A 525 -3.97 -15.83 22.57
C LEU A 525 -3.83 -16.63 23.86
N ASN A 526 -4.70 -16.37 24.85
CA ASN A 526 -4.81 -17.17 26.07
C ASN A 526 -5.99 -18.14 26.07
N ARG A 527 -6.85 -18.09 25.04
CA ARG A 527 -8.04 -18.94 24.90
C ARG A 527 -7.82 -20.02 23.83
N GLY A 528 -7.57 -21.25 24.27
CA GLY A 528 -7.33 -22.40 23.38
C GLY A 528 -8.59 -22.94 22.69
N ASP A 529 -9.78 -22.53 23.15
CA ASP A 529 -11.09 -22.86 22.61
C ASP A 529 -11.49 -21.97 21.41
N LEU A 530 -10.76 -20.89 21.14
CA LEU A 530 -11.03 -19.95 20.05
C LEU A 530 -10.36 -20.34 18.73
N GLN A 531 -11.06 -20.07 17.63
CA GLN A 531 -10.51 -20.20 16.28
C GLN A 531 -9.83 -18.89 15.86
N VAL A 532 -8.59 -18.68 16.31
CA VAL A 532 -7.84 -17.42 16.09
C VAL A 532 -7.26 -17.26 14.68
N GLY A 533 -7.39 -18.27 13.81
CA GLY A 533 -6.79 -18.28 12.47
C GLY A 533 -5.33 -18.75 12.47
N ASP A 534 -4.75 -18.92 11.28
CA ASP A 534 -3.38 -19.45 11.12
C ASP A 534 -2.34 -18.39 11.50
N SER A 535 -2.50 -17.15 11.06
CA SER A 535 -1.53 -16.08 11.34
C SER A 535 -1.35 -15.78 12.82
N LEU A 536 -2.42 -15.69 13.60
CA LEU A 536 -2.32 -15.46 15.05
C LEU A 536 -1.82 -16.70 15.80
N ARG A 537 -2.08 -17.90 15.28
CA ARG A 537 -1.53 -19.14 15.83
C ARG A 537 -0.03 -19.22 15.62
N ASP A 538 0.42 -18.97 14.39
CA ASP A 538 1.85 -18.92 14.05
C ASP A 538 2.56 -17.84 14.87
N PHE A 539 1.93 -16.67 15.04
CA PHE A 539 2.46 -15.61 15.90
C PHE A 539 2.60 -16.05 17.36
N ARG A 540 1.58 -16.73 17.91
CA ARG A 540 1.62 -17.26 19.28
C ARG A 540 2.71 -18.31 19.45
N GLU A 541 2.83 -19.25 18.50
CA GLU A 541 3.86 -20.29 18.51
C GLU A 541 5.27 -19.70 18.39
N PHE A 542 5.45 -18.73 17.50
CA PHE A 542 6.71 -18.01 17.31
C PHE A 542 7.15 -17.26 18.59
N THR A 543 6.21 -16.61 19.27
CA THR A 543 6.49 -15.76 20.45
C THR A 543 6.42 -16.52 21.77
N GLN A 544 6.08 -17.82 21.77
CA GLN A 544 5.84 -18.59 22.99
C GLN A 544 7.03 -18.57 23.95
N ALA A 545 8.25 -18.73 23.43
CA ALA A 545 9.48 -18.77 24.21
C ALA A 545 10.07 -17.39 24.55
N PHE A 546 9.45 -16.30 24.09
CA PHE A 546 9.98 -14.96 24.31
C PHE A 546 9.57 -14.40 25.68
N PRO A 547 10.44 -13.62 26.34
CA PRO A 547 10.04 -12.80 27.47
C PRO A 547 9.01 -11.74 27.03
N ALA A 548 8.24 -11.24 27.98
CA ALA A 548 7.11 -10.34 27.71
C ALA A 548 7.50 -9.06 26.94
N GLU A 549 8.68 -8.52 27.18
CA GLU A 549 9.26 -7.38 26.45
C GLU A 549 9.44 -7.69 24.96
N LEU A 550 10.08 -8.82 24.63
CA LEU A 550 10.29 -9.25 23.24
C LEU A 550 8.99 -9.68 22.56
N ARG A 551 7.99 -10.18 23.31
CA ARG A 551 6.64 -10.39 22.75
C ARG A 551 5.99 -9.07 22.34
N GLY A 552 6.19 -8.01 23.14
CA GLY A 552 5.77 -6.65 22.83
C GLY A 552 6.41 -6.11 21.56
N GLU A 553 7.74 -6.25 21.44
CA GLU A 553 8.47 -5.86 20.23
C GLU A 553 8.01 -6.65 18.99
N ALA A 554 7.83 -7.97 19.12
CA ALA A 554 7.32 -8.81 18.04
C ALA A 554 5.91 -8.40 17.60
N LEU A 555 5.05 -8.00 18.56
CA LEU A 555 3.71 -7.49 18.28
C LEU A 555 3.78 -6.18 17.49
N SER A 556 4.62 -5.23 17.91
CA SER A 556 4.80 -3.96 17.19
C SER A 556 5.36 -4.13 15.76
N ASN A 557 6.18 -5.16 15.55
CA ASN A 557 6.81 -5.45 14.26
C ASN A 557 5.97 -6.38 13.37
N SER A 558 4.82 -6.86 13.85
CA SER A 558 3.93 -7.70 13.04
C SER A 558 3.17 -6.84 12.03
N GLU A 559 3.48 -7.01 10.74
CA GLU A 559 2.82 -6.29 9.65
C GLU A 559 1.30 -6.49 9.67
N LEU A 560 0.83 -7.73 9.81
CA LEU A 560 -0.60 -8.04 9.89
C LEU A 560 -1.29 -7.29 11.04
N ILE A 561 -0.73 -7.38 12.26
CA ILE A 561 -1.34 -6.76 13.44
C ILE A 561 -1.32 -5.23 13.30
N ARG A 562 -0.22 -4.66 12.81
CA ARG A 562 -0.03 -3.23 12.60
C ARG A 562 -0.96 -2.68 11.51
N ASP A 563 -1.10 -3.38 10.39
CA ASP A 563 -1.95 -2.95 9.27
C ASP A 563 -3.43 -3.02 9.65
N VAL A 564 -3.85 -4.10 10.33
CA VAL A 564 -5.20 -4.21 10.86
C VAL A 564 -5.46 -3.11 11.88
N HIS A 565 -4.57 -2.88 12.85
CA HIS A 565 -4.67 -1.78 13.81
C HIS A 565 -4.82 -0.41 13.13
N ASN A 566 -3.96 -0.11 12.15
CA ASN A 566 -3.96 1.16 11.43
C ASN A 566 -5.17 1.35 10.52
N SER A 567 -5.78 0.27 10.03
CA SER A 567 -6.99 0.34 9.19
C SER A 567 -8.19 0.99 9.91
N PHE A 568 -8.13 1.08 11.24
CA PHE A 568 -9.13 1.71 12.12
C PHE A 568 -8.78 3.11 12.60
N ALA A 569 -7.57 3.59 12.32
CA ALA A 569 -7.21 4.96 12.66
C ALA A 569 -8.19 5.91 11.97
N ARG A 570 -8.72 6.88 12.73
CA ARG A 570 -9.53 7.96 12.15
C ARG A 570 -8.70 8.62 11.04
N SER A 571 -9.35 9.04 9.96
CA SER A 571 -8.67 9.90 9.00
C SER A 571 -8.26 11.19 9.71
N SER A 572 -6.97 11.39 9.95
CA SER A 572 -6.43 12.69 10.34
C SER A 572 -5.86 13.35 9.10
N PRO A 573 -6.60 14.29 8.47
CA PRO A 573 -6.13 15.00 7.29
C PRO A 573 -5.12 16.10 7.63
N PHE A 574 -4.89 16.37 8.92
CA PHE A 574 -3.95 17.34 9.42
C PHE A 574 -2.78 16.63 10.12
N ILE A 575 -1.58 17.17 9.92
CA ILE A 575 -0.36 16.73 10.60
C ILE A 575 -0.42 17.34 12.01
N ASP A 576 -0.47 16.50 13.04
CA ASP A 576 -0.22 16.97 14.41
C ASP A 576 1.28 17.27 14.52
N GLU A 577 1.65 18.55 14.51
CA GLU A 577 3.06 19.01 14.56
C GLU A 577 3.68 18.90 15.97
N GLY A 578 3.04 18.23 16.93
CA GLY A 578 3.60 18.11 18.27
C GLY A 578 2.98 17.00 19.12
N THR A 579 3.58 15.81 19.12
CA THR A 579 3.42 14.87 20.24
C THR A 579 4.31 15.32 21.40
N ARG A 580 3.80 16.20 22.27
CA ARG A 580 4.41 16.43 23.60
C ARG A 580 4.11 15.24 24.51
N ALA A 581 5.05 14.89 25.40
CA ALA A 581 4.81 13.88 26.41
C ALA A 581 3.61 14.30 27.28
N ALA A 582 2.68 13.36 27.53
CA ALA A 582 1.49 13.65 28.30
C ALA A 582 1.85 14.14 29.72
N THR A 583 1.26 15.24 30.14
CA THR A 583 1.37 15.81 31.49
C THR A 583 0.20 15.33 32.37
N GLU A 584 0.22 15.66 33.67
CA GLU A 584 -0.86 15.33 34.61
C GLU A 584 -2.22 15.95 34.20
N ASP A 585 -2.19 17.00 33.38
CA ASP A 585 -3.37 17.69 32.86
C ASP A 585 -3.97 17.02 31.61
N ASP A 586 -3.25 16.10 30.97
CA ASP A 586 -3.69 15.41 29.75
C ASP A 586 -4.62 14.22 30.06
N ASP A 587 -5.75 14.13 29.36
CA ASP A 587 -6.70 13.02 29.47
C ASP A 587 -6.20 11.80 28.67
N VAL A 588 -5.26 11.03 29.24
CA VAL A 588 -4.77 9.76 28.66
C VAL A 588 -5.68 8.60 29.07
N TYR A 589 -6.05 7.73 28.12
CA TYR A 589 -6.86 6.54 28.38
C TYR A 589 -6.09 5.27 28.07
N HIS A 590 -6.38 4.19 28.81
CA HIS A 590 -5.67 2.91 28.68
C HIS A 590 -6.62 1.72 28.67
N PHE A 591 -6.32 0.74 27.81
CA PHE A 591 -7.06 -0.52 27.71
C PHE A 591 -6.33 -1.64 28.43
N ILE A 592 -7.08 -2.43 29.19
CA ILE A 592 -6.59 -3.66 29.84
C ILE A 592 -7.55 -4.81 29.59
N ALA A 593 -7.04 -6.03 29.66
CA ALA A 593 -7.83 -7.24 29.47
C ALA A 593 -7.97 -8.04 30.76
N TYR A 594 -9.12 -8.68 30.92
CA TYR A 594 -9.35 -9.69 31.95
C TYR A 594 -9.87 -10.98 31.32
N THR A 595 -9.28 -12.12 31.66
CA THR A 595 -9.71 -13.43 31.16
C THR A 595 -9.31 -14.55 32.12
N PRO A 596 -10.12 -15.62 32.26
CA PRO A 596 -9.72 -16.80 33.01
C PRO A 596 -8.73 -17.65 32.20
N VAL A 597 -7.56 -17.94 32.77
CA VAL A 597 -6.52 -18.78 32.18
C VAL A 597 -6.08 -19.83 33.19
N ASN A 598 -6.12 -21.10 32.81
CA ASN A 598 -5.71 -22.22 33.68
C ASN A 598 -6.38 -22.22 35.08
N GLY A 599 -7.64 -21.79 35.16
CA GLY A 599 -8.41 -21.74 36.41
C GLY A 599 -8.10 -20.55 37.31
N VAL A 600 -7.43 -19.51 36.81
CA VAL A 600 -7.10 -18.27 37.53
C VAL A 600 -7.61 -17.07 36.73
N LEU A 601 -8.18 -16.07 37.42
CA LEU A 601 -8.57 -14.80 36.80
C LEU A 601 -7.35 -13.89 36.70
N TYR A 602 -6.93 -13.59 35.47
CA TYR A 602 -5.82 -12.67 35.22
C TYR A 602 -6.30 -11.31 34.72
N GLU A 603 -5.65 -10.27 35.22
CA GLU A 603 -5.58 -8.95 34.61
C GLU A 603 -4.28 -8.86 33.79
N LEU A 604 -4.43 -8.53 32.52
CA LEU A 604 -3.36 -8.44 31.53
C LEU A 604 -3.25 -6.99 31.07
N ASP A 605 -2.34 -6.26 31.70
CA ASP A 605 -2.02 -4.87 31.42
C ASP A 605 -0.58 -4.78 30.91
N GLY A 606 -0.41 -4.35 29.66
CA GLY A 606 0.90 -4.25 29.00
C GLY A 606 1.88 -3.25 29.64
N LEU A 607 1.39 -2.34 30.48
CA LEU A 607 2.23 -1.37 31.21
C LEU A 607 2.77 -1.93 32.54
N GLN A 608 2.25 -3.09 32.99
CA GLN A 608 2.67 -3.77 34.21
C GLN A 608 3.86 -4.70 33.95
N PRO A 609 4.69 -5.00 34.97
CA PRO A 609 5.83 -5.89 34.81
C PRO A 609 5.45 -7.37 34.59
N SER A 610 4.24 -7.78 34.97
CA SER A 610 3.80 -9.18 34.99
C SER A 610 2.26 -9.25 35.03
N PRO A 611 1.64 -10.37 34.57
CA PRO A 611 0.22 -10.63 34.80
C PRO A 611 -0.18 -10.49 36.27
N ILE A 612 -1.37 -9.95 36.53
CA ILE A 612 -1.89 -9.80 37.89
C ILE A 612 -2.98 -10.84 38.14
N SER A 613 -2.76 -11.72 39.10
CA SER A 613 -3.74 -12.73 39.54
C SER A 613 -4.75 -12.13 40.51
N HIS A 614 -6.03 -12.42 40.27
CA HIS A 614 -7.16 -12.09 41.14
C HIS A 614 -7.76 -13.33 41.82
N GLY A 615 -7.03 -14.44 41.82
CA GLY A 615 -7.42 -15.70 42.46
C GLY A 615 -8.10 -16.70 41.50
N SER A 616 -8.57 -17.82 42.06
CA SER A 616 -9.12 -18.92 41.27
C SER A 616 -10.42 -18.51 40.56
N CYS A 617 -10.53 -18.87 39.29
CA CYS A 617 -11.69 -18.58 38.46
C CYS A 617 -11.80 -19.58 37.31
N SER A 618 -12.88 -20.35 37.29
CA SER A 618 -13.26 -21.13 36.11
C SER A 618 -14.05 -20.28 35.11
N ASP A 619 -14.18 -20.76 33.87
CA ASP A 619 -14.99 -20.11 32.83
C ASP A 619 -16.44 -19.88 33.28
N SER A 620 -17.02 -20.83 34.03
CA SER A 620 -18.39 -20.72 34.54
C SER A 620 -18.57 -19.67 35.64
N GLU A 621 -17.50 -19.37 36.38
CA GLU A 621 -17.51 -18.39 37.48
C GLU A 621 -17.05 -17.00 37.03
N PHE A 622 -16.52 -16.87 35.80
CA PHE A 622 -15.87 -15.66 35.33
C PHE A 622 -16.77 -14.43 35.44
N CYS A 623 -18.01 -14.52 34.96
CA CYS A 623 -18.96 -13.41 35.00
C CYS A 623 -19.29 -12.95 36.44
N ASP A 624 -19.22 -13.84 37.44
CA ASP A 624 -19.46 -13.46 38.84
C ASP A 624 -18.21 -12.88 39.49
N LYS A 625 -17.04 -13.45 39.21
CA LYS A 625 -15.77 -13.09 39.86
C LYS A 625 -15.15 -11.80 39.30
N ILE A 626 -15.41 -11.45 38.05
CA ILE A 626 -14.87 -10.22 37.43
C ILE A 626 -15.54 -8.94 37.94
N ILE A 627 -16.83 -9.00 38.28
CA ILE A 627 -17.60 -7.80 38.68
C ILE A 627 -17.02 -7.12 39.93
N PRO A 628 -16.72 -7.83 41.04
CA PRO A 628 -16.08 -7.22 42.20
C PRO A 628 -14.69 -6.64 41.89
N VAL A 629 -13.93 -7.23 40.97
CA VAL A 629 -12.60 -6.73 40.56
C VAL A 629 -12.75 -5.38 39.85
N LEU A 630 -13.64 -5.30 38.85
CA LEU A 630 -13.92 -4.06 38.12
C LEU A 630 -14.48 -2.97 39.05
N GLN A 631 -15.37 -3.33 39.98
CA GLN A 631 -15.90 -2.40 40.98
C GLN A 631 -14.78 -1.82 41.88
N ARG A 632 -13.86 -2.66 42.36
CA ARG A 632 -12.70 -2.17 43.13
C ARG A 632 -11.82 -1.24 42.32
N ARG A 633 -11.63 -1.50 41.03
CA ARG A 633 -10.87 -0.62 40.13
C ARG A 633 -11.57 0.72 39.91
N ILE A 634 -12.88 0.74 39.62
CA ILE A 634 -13.67 1.97 39.45
C ILE A 634 -13.66 2.80 40.74
N ASN A 635 -13.76 2.16 41.91
CA ASN A 635 -13.76 2.84 43.20
C ASN A 635 -12.44 3.54 43.57
N ARG A 636 -11.39 3.40 42.75
CA ARG A 636 -10.14 4.17 42.90
C ARG A 636 -10.27 5.59 42.37
N TYR A 637 -11.22 5.82 41.49
CA TYR A 637 -11.47 7.12 40.89
C TYR A 637 -12.47 7.93 41.73
N PRO A 638 -12.44 9.27 41.66
CA PRO A 638 -13.47 10.09 42.27
C PRO A 638 -14.86 9.69 41.78
N ALA A 639 -15.88 9.76 42.65
CA ALA A 639 -17.26 9.40 42.29
C ALA A 639 -17.87 10.22 41.13
N THR A 640 -17.22 11.33 40.76
CA THR A 640 -17.59 12.17 39.61
C THR A 640 -17.00 11.69 38.29
N GLU A 641 -16.02 10.79 38.31
CA GLU A 641 -15.43 10.21 37.12
C GLU A 641 -16.34 9.10 36.59
N ILE A 642 -16.76 9.24 35.33
CA ILE A 642 -17.69 8.32 34.67
C ILE A 642 -17.13 7.80 33.33
N ARG A 643 -15.92 8.23 32.95
CA ARG A 643 -15.31 7.93 31.65
C ARG A 643 -14.64 6.56 31.68
N PHE A 644 -15.48 5.53 31.71
CA PHE A 644 -15.10 4.13 31.60
C PHE A 644 -15.80 3.49 30.40
N ASN A 645 -15.18 2.45 29.83
CA ASN A 645 -15.83 1.60 28.85
C ASN A 645 -15.55 0.14 29.17
N LEU A 646 -16.56 -0.72 29.04
CA LEU A 646 -16.44 -2.16 29.27
C LEU A 646 -16.95 -2.89 28.03
N LEU A 647 -16.09 -3.71 27.43
CA LEU A 647 -16.41 -4.54 26.28
C LEU A 647 -16.27 -6.00 26.68
N ALA A 648 -17.30 -6.81 26.41
CA ALA A 648 -17.23 -8.26 26.57
C ALA A 648 -16.83 -8.90 25.23
N MET A 649 -15.83 -9.78 25.25
CA MET A 649 -15.49 -10.65 24.12
C MET A 649 -16.33 -11.93 24.24
N ILE A 650 -17.23 -12.15 23.30
CA ILE A 650 -18.27 -13.18 23.38
C ILE A 650 -18.29 -14.05 22.13
N GLN A 651 -18.98 -15.19 22.18
CA GLN A 651 -19.28 -15.95 20.97
C GLN A 651 -20.20 -15.13 20.05
N ASP A 652 -19.96 -15.19 18.73
CA ASP A 652 -20.86 -14.59 17.75
C ASP A 652 -22.31 -15.07 17.97
N PRO A 653 -23.24 -14.19 18.39
CA PRO A 653 -24.58 -14.58 18.79
C PRO A 653 -25.38 -15.25 17.66
N ARG A 654 -25.02 -14.98 16.39
CA ARG A 654 -25.67 -15.56 15.21
C ARG A 654 -25.49 -17.07 15.14
N ILE A 655 -24.42 -17.61 15.71
CA ILE A 655 -24.16 -19.06 15.74
C ILE A 655 -25.23 -19.75 16.56
N ARG A 656 -25.37 -19.34 17.83
CA ARG A 656 -26.36 -19.91 18.74
C ARG A 656 -27.78 -19.67 18.24
N ALA A 657 -28.08 -18.47 17.73
CA ALA A 657 -29.40 -18.15 17.18
C ALA A 657 -29.73 -19.06 15.97
N SER A 658 -28.77 -19.29 15.08
CA SER A 658 -28.93 -20.21 13.94
C SER A 658 -29.13 -21.66 14.38
N GLU A 659 -28.39 -22.13 15.40
CA GLU A 659 -28.51 -23.49 15.94
C GLU A 659 -29.89 -23.78 16.53
N ILE A 660 -30.53 -22.79 17.16
CA ILE A 660 -31.87 -22.93 17.74
C ILE A 660 -33.00 -22.50 16.79
N GLY A 661 -32.67 -22.04 15.57
CA GLY A 661 -33.64 -21.59 14.58
C GLY A 661 -34.29 -20.23 14.88
N ASP A 662 -33.65 -19.39 15.69
CA ASP A 662 -34.11 -18.03 16.01
C ASP A 662 -33.73 -17.05 14.90
N VAL A 663 -34.55 -17.01 13.85
CA VAL A 663 -34.36 -16.16 12.67
C VAL A 663 -34.43 -14.66 13.00
N GLU A 664 -35.21 -14.29 14.02
CA GLU A 664 -35.35 -12.88 14.43
C GLU A 664 -34.03 -12.37 15.01
N THR A 665 -33.43 -13.12 15.93
CA THR A 665 -32.13 -12.76 16.50
C THR A 665 -31.03 -12.73 15.45
N VAL A 666 -30.98 -13.71 14.52
CA VAL A 666 -30.00 -13.70 13.42
C VAL A 666 -30.12 -12.43 12.58
N THR A 667 -31.35 -12.08 12.19
CA THR A 667 -31.62 -10.89 11.36
C THR A 667 -31.21 -9.61 12.09
N ARG A 668 -31.57 -9.49 13.37
CA ARG A 668 -31.20 -8.35 14.22
C ARG A 668 -29.68 -8.18 14.33
N GLU A 669 -28.94 -9.27 14.51
CA GLU A 669 -27.47 -9.23 14.60
C GLU A 669 -26.81 -8.94 13.23
N ASP A 670 -27.38 -9.42 12.13
CA ASP A 670 -26.88 -9.09 10.79
C ASP A 670 -27.12 -7.60 10.46
N ASP A 671 -28.27 -7.04 10.82
CA ASP A 671 -28.54 -5.61 10.65
C ASP A 671 -27.63 -4.74 11.53
N LYS A 672 -27.37 -5.18 12.77
CA LYS A 672 -26.38 -4.56 13.66
C LYS A 672 -25.00 -4.50 12.99
N ARG A 673 -24.57 -5.60 12.37
CA ARG A 673 -23.28 -5.67 11.67
C ARG A 673 -23.21 -4.80 10.43
N LYS A 674 -24.29 -4.70 9.64
CA LYS A 674 -24.37 -3.75 8.51
C LYS A 674 -24.18 -2.31 8.99
N MET A 675 -24.82 -1.95 10.11
CA MET A 675 -24.68 -0.62 10.70
C MET A 675 -23.24 -0.34 11.15
N TRP A 676 -22.56 -1.32 11.76
CA TRP A 676 -21.14 -1.19 12.11
C TRP A 676 -20.23 -1.05 10.89
N THR A 677 -20.49 -1.77 9.80
CA THR A 677 -19.74 -1.62 8.55
C THR A 677 -19.86 -0.20 8.01
N TRP A 678 -21.07 0.32 7.92
CA TRP A 678 -21.33 1.71 7.50
C TRP A 678 -20.62 2.71 8.43
N GLU A 679 -20.64 2.48 9.75
CA GLU A 679 -20.01 3.39 10.70
C GLU A 679 -18.49 3.41 10.56
N ASN A 680 -17.88 2.24 10.34
CA ASN A 680 -16.45 2.13 10.06
C ASN A 680 -16.07 2.84 8.75
N GLU A 681 -16.93 2.79 7.72
CA GLU A 681 -16.73 3.55 6.49
C GLU A 681 -16.74 5.06 6.76
N LEU A 682 -17.68 5.56 7.57
CA LEU A 682 -17.69 6.96 7.99
C LEU A 682 -16.44 7.34 8.80
N ARG A 683 -16.02 6.51 9.77
CA ARG A 683 -14.86 6.78 10.63
C ARG A 683 -13.56 6.92 9.82
N ARG A 684 -13.45 6.19 8.71
CA ARG A 684 -12.30 6.21 7.80
C ARG A 684 -12.39 7.31 6.75
N HIS A 685 -13.56 7.93 6.58
CA HIS A 685 -13.78 8.90 5.53
C HIS A 685 -13.17 10.27 5.88
N ASN A 686 -12.37 10.82 4.96
CA ASN A 686 -11.85 12.17 5.08
C ASN A 686 -12.93 13.21 4.70
N PHE A 687 -13.56 13.81 5.71
CA PHE A 687 -14.63 14.79 5.52
C PHE A 687 -14.15 16.20 5.11
N VAL A 688 -12.86 16.46 4.90
CA VAL A 688 -12.37 17.82 4.57
C VAL A 688 -12.97 18.34 3.27
N GLY A 689 -12.95 17.54 2.20
CA GLY A 689 -13.53 17.94 0.91
C GLY A 689 -15.03 18.22 1.02
N PHE A 690 -15.78 17.34 1.71
CA PHE A 690 -17.20 17.53 1.97
C PHE A 690 -17.48 18.82 2.77
N THR A 691 -16.72 19.04 3.85
CA THR A 691 -16.87 20.22 4.71
C THR A 691 -16.56 21.51 3.94
N HIS A 692 -15.54 21.49 3.08
CA HIS A 692 -15.19 22.62 2.23
C HIS A 692 -16.33 22.98 1.27
N GLU A 693 -16.91 22.00 0.58
CA GLU A 693 -18.00 22.25 -0.37
C GLU A 693 -19.30 22.67 0.34
N VAL A 694 -19.63 22.10 1.49
CA VAL A 694 -20.76 22.57 2.32
C VAL A 694 -20.54 24.03 2.71
N LEU A 695 -19.35 24.37 3.19
CA LEU A 695 -19.03 25.74 3.59
C LEU A 695 -19.15 26.71 2.41
N LYS A 696 -18.58 26.37 1.26
CA LYS A 696 -18.63 27.18 0.04
C LYS A 696 -20.07 27.45 -0.41
N ASN A 697 -20.92 26.43 -0.43
CA ASN A 697 -22.32 26.58 -0.83
C ASN A 697 -23.15 27.38 0.19
N VAL A 698 -22.93 27.17 1.49
CA VAL A 698 -23.57 27.96 2.55
C VAL A 698 -23.17 29.43 2.46
N VAL A 699 -21.89 29.71 2.24
CA VAL A 699 -21.38 31.09 2.06
C VAL A 699 -21.99 31.73 0.81
N ALA A 700 -21.98 31.03 -0.33
CA ALA A 700 -22.56 31.53 -1.57
C ALA A 700 -24.06 31.85 -1.42
N SER A 701 -24.83 31.00 -0.73
CA SER A 701 -26.25 31.24 -0.45
C SER A 701 -26.47 32.47 0.43
N ASN A 702 -25.69 32.62 1.52
CA ASN A 702 -25.79 33.77 2.41
C ASN A 702 -25.40 35.08 1.72
N LEU A 703 -24.41 35.05 0.81
CA LEU A 703 -24.04 36.21 0.00
C LEU A 703 -25.16 36.59 -0.97
N LYS A 704 -25.77 35.61 -1.63
CA LYS A 704 -26.90 35.83 -2.56
C LYS A 704 -28.13 36.42 -1.85
N GLU A 705 -28.37 36.02 -0.61
CA GLU A 705 -29.47 36.54 0.22
C GLU A 705 -29.15 37.85 0.95
N GLY A 706 -27.92 38.36 0.85
CA GLY A 706 -27.47 39.56 1.57
C GLY A 706 -27.39 39.38 3.10
N LYS A 707 -27.35 38.14 3.58
CA LYS A 707 -27.34 37.78 5.01
C LYS A 707 -25.96 37.43 5.55
N TYR A 708 -24.93 37.49 4.70
CA TYR A 708 -23.58 37.06 5.05
C TYR A 708 -23.02 37.75 6.29
N ASP A 709 -23.11 39.08 6.38
CA ASP A 709 -22.58 39.84 7.51
C ASP A 709 -23.35 39.55 8.82
N GLU A 710 -24.68 39.39 8.75
CA GLU A 710 -25.51 39.02 9.90
C GLU A 710 -25.15 37.62 10.41
N TRP A 711 -25.01 36.65 9.51
CA TRP A 711 -24.62 35.28 9.82
C TRP A 711 -23.21 35.20 10.43
N LEU A 712 -22.24 35.90 9.84
CA LEU A 712 -20.85 35.95 10.34
C LEU A 712 -20.77 36.61 11.72
N ASN A 713 -21.47 37.72 11.94
CA ASN A 713 -21.49 38.40 13.23
C ASN A 713 -22.18 37.54 14.31
N GLY A 714 -23.27 36.86 13.95
CA GLY A 714 -23.93 35.90 14.85
C GLY A 714 -23.03 34.71 15.22
N ALA A 715 -22.22 34.23 14.28
CA ALA A 715 -21.23 33.17 14.53
C ALA A 715 -20.10 33.66 15.46
N LYS A 716 -19.57 34.87 15.23
CA LYS A 716 -18.55 35.51 16.09
C LYS A 716 -19.03 35.71 17.52
N GLU A 717 -20.26 36.19 17.70
CA GLU A 717 -20.83 36.39 19.03
C GLU A 717 -21.02 35.06 19.78
N LYS A 718 -21.51 34.01 19.10
CA LYS A 718 -21.59 32.66 19.68
C LYS A 718 -20.22 32.09 20.03
N ALA A 719 -19.20 32.33 19.21
CA ALA A 719 -17.83 31.90 19.49
C ALA A 719 -17.29 32.60 20.75
N LYS A 720 -17.50 33.91 20.89
CA LYS A 720 -17.14 34.68 22.07
C LYS A 720 -17.85 34.18 23.34
N GLN A 721 -19.16 33.92 23.27
CA GLN A 721 -19.93 33.36 24.40
C GLN A 721 -19.37 31.99 24.84
N ARG A 722 -19.06 31.10 23.89
CA ARG A 722 -18.44 29.80 24.20
C ARG A 722 -17.05 29.96 24.84
N MET A 723 -16.27 30.93 24.40
CA MET A 723 -14.96 31.23 24.97
C MET A 723 -15.09 31.74 26.42
N GLU A 724 -15.98 32.69 26.67
CA GLU A 724 -16.27 33.20 28.01
C GLU A 724 -16.79 32.09 28.95
N GLU A 725 -17.62 31.17 28.46
CA GLU A 725 -18.05 29.98 29.21
C GLU A 725 -16.91 29.02 29.53
N ARG A 726 -15.98 28.79 28.59
CA ARG A 726 -14.79 27.95 28.80
C ARG A 726 -13.86 28.56 29.86
N ILE A 727 -13.64 29.87 29.80
CA ILE A 727 -12.84 30.62 30.79
C ILE A 727 -13.51 30.54 32.18
N LYS A 728 -14.83 30.73 32.27
CA LYS A 728 -15.59 30.58 33.52
C LYS A 728 -15.54 29.16 34.09
N LYS A 729 -15.39 28.12 33.24
CA LYS A 729 -15.27 26.71 33.64
C LYS A 729 -13.82 26.29 33.97
N GLY A 730 -12.86 27.21 34.00
CA GLY A 730 -11.48 26.92 34.42
C GLY A 730 -10.64 26.13 33.40
N LYS A 731 -11.14 25.89 32.19
CA LYS A 731 -10.32 25.34 31.10
C LYS A 731 -9.57 26.50 30.44
N LYS A 732 -8.34 26.79 30.91
CA LYS A 732 -7.39 27.59 30.13
C LYS A 732 -7.06 26.82 28.87
N GLY A 733 -7.57 27.26 27.72
CA GLY A 733 -7.24 26.67 26.43
C GLY A 733 -5.85 27.10 26.00
N GLU A 734 -5.04 26.13 25.61
CA GLU A 734 -3.85 26.31 24.78
C GLU A 734 -4.27 26.87 23.41
N ASP A 735 -3.49 27.85 22.96
CA ASP A 735 -3.23 28.37 21.61
C ASP A 735 -4.35 28.29 20.55
N ILE A 736 -4.94 29.46 20.30
CA ILE A 736 -5.40 29.84 18.95
C ILE A 736 -4.97 31.30 18.78
N ASP A 737 -3.89 31.52 18.03
CA ASP A 737 -3.40 32.85 17.63
C ASP A 737 -4.49 33.64 16.87
N GLU A 738 -4.46 34.96 17.06
CA GLU A 738 -5.37 35.97 16.49
C GLU A 738 -5.51 35.95 14.96
#